data_AF-A0A1F2TIW6-F1
#
_entry.id   AF-A0A1F2TIW6-F1
#
_cell.length_a   1.000
_cell.length_b   1.000
_cell.length_c   1.000
_cell.angle_alpha   90.00
_cell.angle_beta   90.00
_cell.angle_gamma   90.00
#
_symmetry.space_group_name_H-M   'P 1'
#
loop_
_entity.id
_entity.type
_entity.pdbx_description
1 polymer ?
#
loop_
_entity_poly.entity_id
_entity_poly.type
_entity_poly.pdbx_seq_one_letter_code
_entity_poly.pdbx_strand_id
1 'polypeptide(L)'
;MTLKPPSVRPRPAWSDILSGLQSLRLERTPLRFLPADSVSGVWTGLSLHGQARESLRGATPLRAAWHAYALPGSRVRAWCARLDSEGPSDLIRAVIDVRQTDRTWQAIAEVRTAGRWHEVRLDLPGGVRGEIEIDLSAASTASASAAWGDPALERRRTLAELLRAALAAVRGLGIRGLARRAASIAREAEDTERYRRHLCASRERPEARDTASGADAAGGPAPLVSIITPVFNTDAILLRRAIESVRQQTCPRWELCLSDDGSTSPETRAVLDSARADPRVRVVRSDTNRGIVDASNAALACATGEFVGLMDHDDELYPEALAEVLARLRAQPSPDIVYTDEDKIDLSGLRGQPHFKPDWSPELLRSCMYTSHFTVMRRSLVEGLGGFRPGYEGAQDYDLMLRAVERTDRIAHVPRVLYGWRTTPQSAASSQLAKPWAVRAARRALEDAIRREGVAAAVVSAGAAGHFRVKYAIAGAPLVSVLVVRSREAHDTSPADSLVQCVRAIARHTPSPAYEIIVAGGDGLSAASDVALARTRHTVLPPGGTAAEWTNRAVRSAAGDHLLILHGEVEPFEPDWLDAMLEFSQREEVGAVGAFLWTADGRIAHGGIILGAERLGANAFEGEPVWTRGHMSNALDIRDVAAVSGACLMTRRSVFDRVGGLDEALGRDLYDVDYSLRVRQAGYRVVVTPHARLRHLAARTAPGGWWPEDVARLRTRWGAALETDPYYNPNFDRSEAGYRLPPVAPTCRSM
;
A
#
# COMPACT_ATOMS: atom_id res chain seq x y z
N MET A 1 -41.03 16.94 10.48
CA MET A 1 -39.83 16.96 9.62
C MET A 1 -39.67 15.59 9.00
N THR A 2 -40.07 15.43 7.74
CA THR A 2 -40.03 14.17 6.99
C THR A 2 -38.59 13.88 6.55
N LEU A 3 -37.93 12.96 7.24
CA LEU A 3 -36.61 12.45 6.91
C LEU A 3 -36.68 11.60 5.64
N LYS A 4 -35.92 11.98 4.62
CA LYS A 4 -35.69 11.15 3.42
C LYS A 4 -34.98 9.85 3.82
N PRO A 5 -35.32 8.70 3.21
CA PRO A 5 -34.57 7.47 3.42
C PRO A 5 -33.13 7.62 2.89
N PRO A 6 -32.15 6.92 3.49
CA PRO A 6 -30.77 6.96 3.04
C PRO A 6 -30.66 6.40 1.61
N SER A 7 -29.95 7.13 0.76
CA SER A 7 -29.74 6.76 -0.63
C SER A 7 -28.97 5.43 -0.71
N VAL A 8 -29.63 4.39 -1.22
CA VAL A 8 -28.95 3.23 -1.80
C VAL A 8 -28.06 3.77 -2.91
N ARG A 9 -26.74 3.84 -2.69
CA ARG A 9 -25.82 4.13 -3.80
C ARG A 9 -25.98 3.02 -4.84
N PRO A 10 -26.11 3.38 -6.13
CA PRO A 10 -26.46 2.42 -7.15
C PRO A 10 -25.31 1.44 -7.39
N ARG A 11 -25.63 0.30 -8.03
CA ARG A 11 -24.64 -0.51 -8.78
C ARG A 11 -23.69 0.44 -9.53
N PRO A 12 -22.39 0.10 -9.69
CA PRO A 12 -21.41 0.97 -10.36
C PRO A 12 -22.06 1.55 -11.61
N ALA A 13 -22.16 2.87 -11.66
CA ALA A 13 -22.90 3.51 -12.72
C ALA A 13 -22.20 3.12 -14.04
N TRP A 14 -22.97 2.90 -15.10
CA TRP A 14 -22.37 2.68 -16.42
C TRP A 14 -21.35 3.79 -16.77
N SER A 15 -21.52 4.99 -16.22
CA SER A 15 -20.54 6.09 -16.28
C SER A 15 -19.17 5.77 -15.66
N ASP A 16 -19.08 4.99 -14.58
CA ASP A 16 -17.81 4.66 -13.92
C ASP A 16 -17.05 3.60 -14.72
N ILE A 17 -17.79 2.62 -15.26
CA ILE A 17 -17.27 1.63 -16.22
C ILE A 17 -16.83 2.33 -17.51
N LEU A 18 -17.62 3.28 -18.01
CA LEU A 18 -17.29 4.08 -19.20
C LEU A 18 -16.10 5.02 -18.95
N SER A 19 -15.94 5.57 -17.74
CA SER A 19 -14.81 6.41 -17.34
C SER A 19 -13.51 5.60 -17.23
N GLY A 20 -13.55 4.42 -16.61
CA GLY A 20 -12.43 3.48 -16.60
C GLY A 20 -12.09 2.90 -17.99
N LEU A 21 -13.08 2.78 -18.88
CA LEU A 21 -12.85 2.46 -20.29
C LEU A 21 -12.36 3.68 -21.09
N GLN A 22 -12.68 4.90 -20.69
CA GLN A 22 -12.20 6.14 -21.31
C GLN A 22 -10.73 6.40 -20.99
N SER A 23 -10.24 6.07 -19.79
CA SER A 23 -8.81 6.13 -19.47
C SER A 23 -7.98 5.16 -20.32
N LEU A 24 -8.56 4.01 -20.71
CA LEU A 24 -7.98 3.07 -21.68
C LEU A 24 -7.98 3.61 -23.12
N ARG A 25 -8.71 4.68 -23.44
CA ARG A 25 -8.77 5.27 -24.79
C ARG A 25 -7.56 6.12 -25.12
N LEU A 26 -6.79 6.58 -24.14
CA LEU A 26 -5.67 7.51 -24.34
C LEU A 26 -4.34 6.87 -23.96
N GLU A 27 -3.43 6.85 -24.92
CA GLU A 27 -2.03 6.48 -24.75
C GLU A 27 -1.21 7.77 -24.61
N ARG A 28 -0.39 7.87 -23.55
CA ARG A 28 0.50 9.01 -23.32
C ARG A 28 1.94 8.53 -23.35
N THR A 29 2.75 9.16 -24.19
CA THR A 29 4.18 8.87 -24.31
C THR A 29 4.96 10.16 -24.03
N PRO A 30 5.78 10.21 -22.97
CA PRO A 30 6.64 11.37 -22.74
C PRO A 30 7.65 11.53 -23.88
N LEU A 31 7.96 12.77 -24.24
CA LEU A 31 8.91 13.07 -25.30
C LEU A 31 10.34 13.01 -24.80
N ARG A 32 11.26 12.49 -25.61
CA ARG A 32 12.68 12.39 -25.25
C ARG A 32 13.42 13.67 -25.64
N PHE A 33 13.98 14.38 -24.67
CA PHE A 33 14.71 15.64 -24.89
C PHE A 33 15.96 15.42 -25.75
N LEU A 34 16.24 16.35 -26.65
CA LEU A 34 17.43 16.42 -27.48
C LEU A 34 18.36 17.50 -26.92
N PRO A 35 19.58 17.14 -26.48
CA PRO A 35 20.59 18.15 -26.22
C PRO A 35 20.99 18.80 -27.55
N ALA A 36 20.65 20.07 -27.76
CA ALA A 36 21.07 20.82 -28.94
C ALA A 36 22.51 21.33 -28.78
N ASP A 37 23.28 21.32 -29.87
CA ASP A 37 24.66 21.86 -29.96
C ASP A 37 24.72 23.40 -29.85
N SER A 38 23.58 24.09 -29.72
CA SER A 38 23.49 25.56 -29.71
C SER A 38 22.41 26.08 -28.77
N VAL A 39 22.54 25.81 -27.48
CA VAL A 39 21.78 26.55 -26.46
C VAL A 39 22.47 27.90 -26.21
N SER A 40 21.90 29.00 -26.72
CA SER A 40 22.30 30.36 -26.33
C SER A 40 21.52 30.81 -25.08
N GLY A 41 21.99 30.45 -23.88
CA GLY A 41 21.38 30.90 -22.63
C GLY A 41 21.95 30.21 -21.39
N VAL A 42 21.93 30.93 -20.25
CA VAL A 42 22.36 30.38 -18.95
C VAL A 42 21.18 29.64 -18.32
N TRP A 43 21.25 28.31 -18.28
CA TRP A 43 20.33 27.51 -17.47
C TRP A 43 20.61 27.79 -15.99
N THR A 44 19.85 28.70 -15.38
CA THR A 44 19.82 28.88 -13.93
C THR A 44 18.63 28.10 -13.39
N GLY A 45 18.87 26.83 -13.12
CA GLY A 45 17.89 25.90 -12.57
C GLY A 45 17.70 24.68 -13.46
N LEU A 46 18.13 23.51 -13.01
CA LEU A 46 17.81 22.23 -13.65
C LEU A 46 17.48 21.21 -12.57
N SER A 47 16.25 21.32 -12.08
CA SER A 47 15.49 20.24 -11.49
C SER A 47 14.77 19.49 -12.61
N LEU A 48 14.84 18.17 -12.65
CA LEU A 48 13.88 17.38 -13.39
C LEU A 48 12.86 16.82 -12.38
N HIS A 49 11.65 17.30 -12.56
CA HIS A 49 10.31 16.83 -12.20
C HIS A 49 9.78 16.72 -10.75
N GLY A 50 8.48 17.03 -10.63
CA GLY A 50 7.60 16.69 -9.50
C GLY A 50 7.16 17.86 -8.62
N GLN A 51 8.05 18.81 -8.35
CA GLN A 51 7.69 20.18 -7.98
C GLN A 51 8.87 21.10 -8.22
N ALA A 52 9.07 21.48 -9.47
CA ALA A 52 9.85 22.65 -9.79
C ALA A 52 9.53 23.08 -11.22
N ARG A 53 9.41 24.38 -11.36
CA ARG A 53 9.13 25.11 -12.58
C ARG A 53 10.47 25.25 -13.29
N GLU A 54 10.67 24.66 -14.46
CA GLU A 54 11.86 24.94 -15.26
C GLU A 54 11.80 26.41 -15.66
N SER A 55 12.66 27.26 -15.11
CA SER A 55 12.74 28.67 -15.50
C SER A 55 13.83 28.86 -16.53
N LEU A 56 13.46 29.05 -17.78
CA LEU A 56 14.40 29.48 -18.80
C LEU A 56 14.59 31.00 -18.66
N ARG A 57 15.82 31.43 -18.35
CA ARG A 57 16.26 32.83 -18.39
C ARG A 57 17.41 32.95 -19.38
N GLY A 58 17.19 33.63 -20.50
CA GLY A 58 18.21 33.80 -21.54
C GLY A 58 17.87 34.94 -22.49
N ALA A 59 18.83 35.30 -23.34
CA ALA A 59 18.58 36.21 -24.45
C ALA A 59 17.59 35.54 -25.43
N THR A 60 16.58 36.29 -25.87
CA THR A 60 15.53 35.80 -26.77
C THR A 60 16.06 35.58 -28.19
N PRO A 61 15.71 34.47 -28.89
CA PRO A 61 14.75 33.40 -28.50
C PRO A 61 15.38 32.20 -27.76
N LEU A 62 14.58 31.53 -26.93
CA LEU A 62 14.93 30.28 -26.21
C LEU A 62 14.37 29.06 -26.95
N ARG A 63 15.21 28.06 -27.24
CA ARG A 63 14.82 26.87 -28.02
C ARG A 63 15.10 25.56 -27.27
N ALA A 64 14.16 24.64 -27.33
CA ALA A 64 14.26 23.30 -26.76
C ALA A 64 13.76 22.26 -27.79
N ALA A 65 14.42 21.11 -27.90
CA ALA A 65 14.09 20.11 -28.90
C ALA A 65 13.84 18.72 -28.29
N TRP A 66 12.99 17.91 -28.92
CA TRP A 66 12.68 16.54 -28.53
C TRP A 66 12.51 15.63 -29.75
N HIS A 67 12.82 14.34 -29.61
CA HIS A 67 12.46 13.35 -30.62
C HIS A 67 11.10 12.71 -30.33
N ALA A 68 10.28 12.61 -31.39
CA ALA A 68 9.01 11.91 -31.32
C ALA A 68 8.75 11.04 -32.55
N TYR A 69 8.07 9.92 -32.32
CA TYR A 69 7.45 9.13 -33.37
C TYR A 69 5.93 9.15 -33.16
N ALA A 70 5.22 9.82 -34.06
CA ALA A 70 3.78 10.03 -33.96
C ALA A 70 3.03 8.99 -34.81
N LEU A 71 2.22 8.19 -34.13
CA LEU A 71 1.24 7.33 -34.79
C LEU A 71 0.05 8.15 -35.30
N PRO A 72 -0.77 7.65 -36.25
CA PRO A 72 -1.97 8.35 -36.72
C PRO A 72 -2.89 8.81 -35.60
N GLY A 73 -3.28 10.10 -35.64
CA GLY A 73 -4.15 10.72 -34.63
C GLY A 73 -3.46 11.08 -33.32
N SER A 74 -2.13 11.16 -33.31
CA SER A 74 -1.38 11.66 -32.15
C SER A 74 -1.42 13.18 -32.08
N ARG A 75 -1.27 13.71 -30.87
CA ARG A 75 -1.21 15.14 -30.56
C ARG A 75 -0.03 15.38 -29.63
N VAL A 76 0.74 16.42 -29.90
CA VAL A 76 1.70 16.95 -28.94
C VAL A 76 0.94 17.86 -27.98
N ARG A 77 1.09 17.62 -26.69
CA ARG A 77 0.51 18.46 -25.63
C ARG A 77 1.63 18.97 -24.76
N ALA A 78 1.55 20.25 -24.41
CA ALA A 78 2.49 20.87 -23.51
C ALA A 78 1.91 22.09 -22.79
N TRP A 79 2.65 22.64 -21.83
CA TRP A 79 2.17 23.70 -20.96
C TRP A 79 3.20 24.82 -20.82
N CYS A 80 2.75 26.07 -20.83
CA CYS A 80 3.60 27.25 -20.61
C CYS A 80 2.99 28.25 -19.63
N ALA A 81 3.83 28.96 -18.88
CA ALA A 81 3.43 30.07 -18.00
C ALA A 81 4.49 31.18 -18.01
N ARG A 82 4.08 32.43 -17.79
CA ARG A 82 4.99 33.56 -17.54
C ARG A 82 5.46 33.54 -16.09
N LEU A 83 6.74 33.76 -15.83
CA LEU A 83 7.30 33.66 -14.47
C LEU A 83 7.39 35.00 -13.72
N ASP A 84 7.64 36.12 -14.41
CA ASP A 84 7.81 37.44 -13.77
C ASP A 84 6.50 38.28 -13.77
N SER A 85 6.26 39.03 -12.68
CA SER A 85 5.09 39.93 -12.50
C SER A 85 5.36 41.40 -12.80
N GLU A 86 6.63 41.82 -12.88
CA GLU A 86 7.00 43.23 -12.98
C GLU A 86 7.14 43.68 -14.43
N GLY A 87 6.15 44.45 -14.91
CA GLY A 87 6.19 45.11 -16.22
C GLY A 87 4.82 45.19 -16.87
N PRO A 88 4.36 46.38 -17.30
CA PRO A 88 3.19 46.49 -18.14
C PRO A 88 3.53 45.95 -19.55
N SER A 89 2.74 44.99 -20.02
CA SER A 89 2.65 44.53 -21.41
C SER A 89 3.85 43.85 -22.08
N ASP A 90 4.34 42.72 -21.52
CA ASP A 90 5.13 41.78 -22.32
C ASP A 90 4.41 40.43 -22.46
N LEU A 91 4.04 40.14 -23.71
CA LEU A 91 3.41 38.93 -24.21
C LEU A 91 4.48 37.86 -24.45
N ILE A 92 4.31 36.66 -23.88
CA ILE A 92 5.13 35.51 -24.24
C ILE A 92 4.43 34.74 -25.35
N ARG A 93 5.12 34.56 -26.48
CA ARG A 93 4.66 33.70 -27.57
C ARG A 93 5.41 32.37 -27.50
N ALA A 94 4.67 31.31 -27.19
CA ALA A 94 5.16 29.95 -27.26
C ALA A 94 4.79 29.33 -28.60
N VAL A 95 5.78 28.79 -29.30
CA VAL A 95 5.63 28.16 -30.61
C VAL A 95 6.12 26.72 -30.51
N ILE A 96 5.23 25.75 -30.77
CA ILE A 96 5.60 24.34 -30.93
C ILE A 96 5.73 24.08 -32.42
N ASP A 97 6.96 23.90 -32.88
CA ASP A 97 7.29 23.43 -34.22
C ASP A 97 7.56 21.93 -34.20
N VAL A 98 7.09 21.22 -35.22
CA VAL A 98 7.43 19.82 -35.44
C VAL A 98 7.98 19.70 -36.84
N ARG A 99 9.27 19.39 -36.94
CA ARG A 99 10.02 19.29 -38.19
C ARG A 99 10.21 17.83 -38.58
N GLN A 100 9.76 17.48 -39.77
CA GLN A 100 10.07 16.25 -40.48
C GLN A 100 10.79 16.63 -41.78
N THR A 101 11.59 15.72 -42.33
CA THR A 101 12.55 15.93 -43.44
C THR A 101 12.05 16.82 -44.59
N ASP A 102 10.75 16.85 -44.87
CA ASP A 102 10.10 17.61 -45.94
C ASP A 102 8.95 18.54 -45.48
N ARG A 103 8.58 18.57 -44.18
CA ARG A 103 7.38 19.29 -43.67
C ARG A 103 7.57 19.83 -42.25
N THR A 104 6.97 20.98 -41.97
CA THR A 104 6.92 21.57 -40.61
C THR A 104 5.47 21.84 -40.20
N TRP A 105 5.10 21.45 -38.99
CA TRP A 105 3.82 21.76 -38.35
C TRP A 105 4.04 22.71 -37.18
N GLN A 106 3.10 23.63 -36.93
CA GLN A 106 3.26 24.66 -35.92
C GLN A 106 1.97 24.89 -35.11
N ALA A 107 2.10 25.03 -33.79
CA ALA A 107 1.06 25.53 -32.90
C ALA A 107 1.59 26.69 -32.07
N ILE A 108 0.74 27.67 -31.77
CA ILE A 108 1.14 28.92 -31.10
C ILE A 108 0.21 29.19 -29.92
N ALA A 109 0.79 29.57 -28.78
CA ALA A 109 0.05 30.08 -27.63
C ALA A 109 0.66 31.40 -27.14
N GLU A 110 -0.22 32.28 -26.68
CA GLU A 110 0.12 33.60 -26.18
C GLU A 110 -0.22 33.70 -24.70
N VAL A 111 0.79 33.96 -23.86
CA VAL A 111 0.64 34.03 -22.40
C VAL A 111 0.91 35.45 -21.92
N ARG A 112 -0.10 36.05 -21.28
CA ARG A 112 -0.06 37.43 -20.76
C ARG A 112 0.03 37.52 -19.25
N THR A 113 -0.27 36.45 -18.52
CA THR A 113 -0.45 36.47 -17.06
C THR A 113 0.63 35.65 -16.36
N ALA A 114 1.25 36.22 -15.33
CA ALA A 114 2.25 35.54 -14.51
C ALA A 114 1.62 34.41 -13.70
N GLY A 115 2.32 33.28 -13.58
CA GLY A 115 1.93 32.13 -12.77
C GLY A 115 0.75 31.31 -13.29
N ARG A 116 0.04 31.75 -14.35
CA ARG A 116 -1.09 31.03 -14.93
C ARG A 116 -0.66 30.18 -16.12
N TRP A 117 -0.83 28.86 -15.99
CA TRP A 117 -0.49 27.90 -17.03
C TRP A 117 -1.47 27.91 -18.19
N HIS A 118 -0.94 27.86 -19.40
CA HIS A 118 -1.66 27.78 -20.66
C HIS A 118 -1.24 26.50 -21.37
N GLU A 119 -2.22 25.75 -21.86
CA GLU A 119 -1.97 24.52 -22.60
C GLU A 119 -1.79 24.81 -24.09
N VAL A 120 -0.74 24.24 -24.68
CA VAL A 120 -0.47 24.29 -26.11
C VAL A 120 -0.63 22.89 -26.69
N ARG A 121 -1.38 22.78 -27.79
CA ARG A 121 -1.71 21.51 -28.43
C ARG A 121 -1.44 21.59 -29.93
N LEU A 122 -0.73 20.60 -30.46
CA LEU A 122 -0.49 20.44 -31.88
C LEU A 122 -0.91 19.04 -32.33
N ASP A 123 -1.91 18.96 -33.21
CA ASP A 123 -2.31 17.70 -33.83
C ASP A 123 -1.27 17.28 -34.88
N LEU A 124 -0.81 16.04 -34.81
CA LEU A 124 0.17 15.50 -35.74
C LEU A 124 -0.49 14.57 -36.77
N PRO A 125 -0.09 14.67 -38.06
CA PRO A 125 -0.42 13.61 -39.01
C PRO A 125 0.27 12.30 -38.60
N GLY A 126 -0.31 11.18 -39.02
CA GLY A 126 0.24 9.86 -38.71
C GLY A 126 1.52 9.56 -39.47
N GLY A 127 2.45 8.83 -38.84
CA GLY A 127 3.71 8.43 -39.47
C GLY A 127 4.78 9.52 -39.44
N VAL A 128 4.59 10.57 -38.64
CA VAL A 128 5.58 11.63 -38.47
C VAL A 128 6.68 11.13 -37.54
N ARG A 129 7.89 11.02 -38.09
CA ARG A 129 9.13 10.88 -37.31
C ARG A 129 9.87 12.19 -37.45
N GLY A 130 9.97 12.95 -36.37
CA GLY A 130 10.46 14.32 -36.44
C GLY A 130 11.08 14.80 -35.14
N GLU A 131 11.76 15.92 -35.27
CA GLU A 131 12.21 16.74 -34.14
C GLU A 131 11.06 17.70 -33.80
N ILE A 132 10.61 17.63 -32.55
CA ILE A 132 9.68 18.60 -31.97
C ILE A 132 10.55 19.69 -31.36
N GLU A 133 10.57 20.86 -31.97
CA GLU A 133 11.27 22.03 -31.46
C GLU A 133 10.24 22.98 -30.86
N ILE A 134 10.45 23.44 -29.63
CA ILE A 134 9.60 24.41 -28.97
C ILE A 134 10.42 25.68 -28.83
N ASP A 135 10.01 26.71 -29.56
CA ASP A 135 10.61 28.04 -29.58
C ASP A 135 9.77 28.98 -28.70
N LEU A 136 10.44 29.63 -27.75
CA LEU A 136 9.87 30.66 -26.89
C LEU A 136 10.47 32.01 -27.28
N SER A 137 9.62 32.89 -27.80
CA SER A 137 9.98 34.26 -28.15
C SER A 137 9.15 35.26 -27.35
N ALA A 138 9.83 36.25 -26.77
CA ALA A 138 9.18 37.42 -26.19
C ALA A 138 9.00 38.49 -27.26
N ALA A 139 7.93 39.27 -27.18
CA ALA A 139 7.67 40.37 -28.11
C ALA A 139 8.61 41.58 -27.93
N SER A 140 9.39 41.67 -26.83
CA SER A 140 10.31 42.77 -26.54
C SER A 140 11.72 42.28 -26.15
N THR A 141 12.69 43.19 -26.18
CA THR A 141 14.12 42.96 -25.88
C THR A 141 14.44 42.88 -24.39
N ALA A 142 13.44 42.98 -23.50
CA ALA A 142 13.61 42.76 -22.07
C ALA A 142 13.68 41.25 -21.78
N SER A 143 14.48 40.86 -20.79
CA SER A 143 14.64 39.46 -20.37
C SER A 143 13.29 38.88 -19.94
N ALA A 144 12.71 38.00 -20.78
CA ALA A 144 11.50 37.27 -20.42
C ALA A 144 11.85 35.93 -19.81
N SER A 145 11.15 35.56 -18.73
CA SER A 145 11.26 34.23 -18.12
C SER A 145 9.94 33.47 -18.28
N ALA A 146 10.05 32.22 -18.75
CA ALA A 146 8.93 31.32 -18.96
C ALA A 146 9.18 30.00 -18.24
N ALA A 147 8.10 29.37 -17.77
CA ALA A 147 8.11 27.99 -17.31
C ALA A 147 7.37 27.07 -18.25
N TRP A 148 7.91 25.86 -18.43
CA TRP A 148 7.33 24.81 -19.24
C TRP A 148 7.05 23.55 -18.42
N GLY A 149 6.08 22.74 -18.86
CA GLY A 149 5.76 21.42 -18.28
C GLY A 149 5.93 20.28 -19.29
N ASP A 150 6.26 19.07 -18.82
CA ASP A 150 6.69 17.93 -19.64
C ASP A 150 5.82 17.67 -20.89
N PRO A 151 6.35 17.93 -22.10
CA PRO A 151 5.57 17.74 -23.30
C PRO A 151 5.38 16.23 -23.56
N ALA A 152 4.16 15.84 -23.89
CA ALA A 152 3.78 14.45 -24.10
C ALA A 152 3.07 14.27 -25.44
N LEU A 153 3.31 13.11 -26.05
CA LEU A 153 2.53 12.62 -27.18
C LEU A 153 1.29 11.90 -26.67
N GLU A 154 0.11 12.42 -26.99
CA GLU A 154 -1.19 11.82 -26.65
C GLU A 154 -1.80 11.19 -27.90
N ARG A 155 -2.24 9.93 -27.84
CA ARG A 155 -2.93 9.26 -28.94
C ARG A 155 -4.19 8.56 -28.46
N ARG A 156 -5.27 8.67 -29.22
CA ARG A 156 -6.45 7.82 -29.00
C ARG A 156 -6.20 6.42 -29.57
N ARG A 157 -6.32 5.37 -28.74
CA ARG A 157 -6.24 3.98 -29.20
C ARG A 157 -7.35 3.70 -30.20
N THR A 158 -7.01 2.96 -31.26
CA THR A 158 -7.97 2.56 -32.30
C THR A 158 -9.02 1.60 -31.73
N LEU A 159 -10.20 1.53 -32.37
CA LEU A 159 -11.23 0.55 -32.00
C LEU A 159 -10.68 -0.88 -32.05
N ALA A 160 -9.79 -1.21 -32.99
CA ALA A 160 -9.17 -2.52 -33.09
C ALA A 160 -8.18 -2.81 -31.95
N GLU A 161 -7.42 -1.83 -31.47
CA GLU A 161 -6.54 -1.98 -30.28
C GLU A 161 -7.36 -2.10 -28.99
N LEU A 162 -8.43 -1.30 -28.87
CA LEU A 162 -9.38 -1.40 -27.76
C LEU A 162 -10.10 -2.75 -27.76
N LEU A 163 -10.57 -3.22 -28.92
CA LEU A 163 -11.21 -4.52 -29.06
C LEU A 163 -10.23 -5.67 -28.82
N ARG A 164 -8.97 -5.59 -29.28
CA ARG A 164 -7.95 -6.61 -28.98
C ARG A 164 -7.59 -6.64 -27.51
N ALA A 165 -7.40 -5.50 -26.87
CA ALA A 165 -7.15 -5.41 -25.43
C ALA A 165 -8.36 -5.91 -24.63
N ALA A 166 -9.58 -5.55 -25.02
CA ALA A 166 -10.82 -6.00 -24.40
C ALA A 166 -11.05 -7.50 -24.62
N LEU A 167 -10.83 -8.05 -25.82
CA LEU A 167 -10.95 -9.48 -26.12
C LEU A 167 -9.90 -10.30 -25.38
N ALA A 168 -8.66 -9.82 -25.30
CA ALA A 168 -7.60 -10.45 -24.49
C ALA A 168 -7.96 -10.44 -23.00
N ALA A 169 -8.48 -9.32 -22.50
CA ALA A 169 -8.92 -9.20 -21.12
C ALA A 169 -10.18 -10.05 -20.82
N VAL A 170 -11.14 -10.14 -21.74
CA VAL A 170 -12.33 -11.01 -21.61
C VAL A 170 -11.94 -12.48 -21.68
N ARG A 171 -11.01 -12.88 -22.55
CA ARG A 171 -10.50 -14.26 -22.61
C ARG A 171 -9.75 -14.65 -21.35
N GLY A 172 -9.03 -13.72 -20.72
CA GLY A 172 -8.29 -13.99 -19.48
C GLY A 172 -9.12 -13.87 -18.19
N LEU A 173 -10.07 -12.93 -18.12
CA LEU A 173 -10.76 -12.55 -16.89
C LEU A 173 -12.28 -12.77 -16.93
N GLY A 174 -12.84 -13.05 -18.11
CA GLY A 174 -14.29 -13.03 -18.35
C GLY A 174 -14.89 -11.61 -18.29
N ILE A 175 -16.15 -11.46 -18.70
CA ILE A 175 -16.85 -10.16 -18.72
C ILE A 175 -16.97 -9.56 -17.31
N ARG A 176 -17.30 -10.40 -16.32
CA ARG A 176 -17.39 -9.98 -14.92
C ARG A 176 -16.02 -9.57 -14.36
N GLY A 177 -14.95 -10.29 -14.70
CA GLY A 177 -13.59 -9.92 -14.28
C GLY A 177 -13.09 -8.64 -14.96
N LEU A 178 -13.47 -8.39 -16.21
CA LEU A 178 -13.18 -7.12 -16.90
C LEU A 178 -13.89 -5.94 -16.20
N ALA A 179 -15.18 -6.07 -15.87
CA ALA A 179 -15.93 -5.03 -15.16
C ALA A 179 -15.31 -4.73 -13.77
N ARG A 180 -14.89 -5.79 -13.04
CA ARG A 180 -14.18 -5.64 -11.75
C ARG A 180 -12.85 -4.90 -11.92
N ARG A 181 -12.07 -5.26 -12.94
CA ARG A 181 -10.79 -4.60 -13.24
C ARG A 181 -10.98 -3.12 -13.61
N ALA A 182 -12.00 -2.81 -14.41
CA ALA A 182 -12.33 -1.43 -14.78
C ALA A 182 -12.73 -0.60 -13.54
N ALA A 183 -13.56 -1.16 -12.65
CA ALA A 183 -13.93 -0.50 -11.39
C ALA A 183 -12.72 -0.26 -10.48
N SER A 184 -11.80 -1.23 -10.39
CA SER A 184 -10.54 -1.08 -9.63
C SER A 184 -9.68 0.07 -10.17
N ILE A 185 -9.51 0.16 -11.48
CA ILE A 185 -8.72 1.22 -12.13
C ILE A 185 -9.36 2.60 -11.90
N ALA A 186 -10.68 2.69 -12.00
CA ALA A 186 -11.39 3.95 -11.76
C ALA A 186 -11.20 4.44 -10.32
N ARG A 187 -11.29 3.53 -9.35
CA ARG A 187 -11.03 3.84 -7.93
C ARG A 187 -9.59 4.31 -7.71
N GLU A 188 -8.62 3.60 -8.25
CA GLU A 188 -7.19 3.97 -8.14
C GLU A 188 -6.89 5.35 -8.72
N ALA A 189 -7.56 5.73 -9.82
CA ALA A 189 -7.47 7.07 -10.39
C ALA A 189 -8.09 8.14 -9.49
N GLU A 190 -9.25 7.87 -8.85
CA GLU A 190 -9.86 8.77 -7.87
C GLU A 190 -8.97 8.96 -6.64
N ASP A 191 -8.44 7.87 -6.09
CA ASP A 191 -7.55 7.88 -4.92
C ASP A 191 -6.25 8.65 -5.24
N THR A 192 -5.70 8.48 -6.44
CA THR A 192 -4.53 9.24 -6.91
C THR A 192 -4.81 10.73 -6.99
N GLU A 193 -5.97 11.12 -7.52
CA GLU A 193 -6.36 12.52 -7.62
C GLU A 193 -6.61 13.13 -6.23
N ARG A 194 -7.28 12.38 -5.34
CA ARG A 194 -7.47 12.78 -3.95
C ARG A 194 -6.14 12.98 -3.22
N TYR A 195 -5.20 12.07 -3.42
CA TYR A 195 -3.85 12.17 -2.88
C TYR A 195 -3.13 13.44 -3.35
N ARG A 196 -3.19 13.74 -4.65
CA ARG A 196 -2.60 14.96 -5.21
C ARG A 196 -3.18 16.22 -4.59
N ARG A 197 -4.51 16.28 -4.41
CA ARG A 197 -5.15 17.41 -3.73
C ARG A 197 -4.69 17.54 -2.27
N HIS A 198 -4.51 16.43 -1.56
CA HIS A 198 -4.01 16.43 -0.19
C HIS A 198 -2.56 16.96 -0.13
N LEU A 199 -1.70 16.53 -1.06
CA LEU A 199 -0.34 17.06 -1.18
C LEU A 199 -0.34 18.57 -1.45
N CYS A 200 -1.18 19.08 -2.35
CA CYS A 200 -1.31 20.52 -2.59
C CYS A 200 -1.75 21.28 -1.33
N ALA A 201 -2.81 20.83 -0.65
CA ALA A 201 -3.31 21.47 0.56
C ALA A 201 -2.28 21.47 1.71
N SER A 202 -1.49 20.40 1.85
CA SER A 202 -0.41 20.30 2.85
C SER A 202 0.77 21.24 2.57
N ARG A 203 1.03 21.58 1.31
CA ARG A 203 2.06 22.56 0.92
C ARG A 203 1.64 24.01 1.19
N GLU A 204 0.33 24.28 1.20
CA GLU A 204 -0.26 25.59 1.50
C GLU A 204 -0.37 25.88 3.01
N ARG A 205 -0.07 24.92 3.89
CA ARG A 205 0.01 25.11 5.34
C ARG A 205 1.48 25.10 5.79
N PRO A 206 2.11 26.27 6.01
CA PRO A 206 3.46 26.35 6.56
C PRO A 206 3.55 25.85 8.01
N GLU A 207 2.42 25.72 8.69
CA GLU A 207 2.29 25.50 10.12
C GLU A 207 2.31 24.01 10.48
N ALA A 208 3.49 23.37 10.36
CA ALA A 208 3.93 22.19 11.14
C ALA A 208 5.31 21.67 10.70
N ARG A 209 6.20 22.52 10.16
CA ARG A 209 7.54 22.09 9.70
C ARG A 209 8.65 22.24 10.75
N ASP A 210 8.27 22.45 12.00
CA ASP A 210 9.20 22.66 13.11
C ASP A 210 9.42 21.36 13.90
N THR A 211 9.79 20.26 13.22
CA THR A 211 10.34 19.06 13.88
C THR A 211 11.87 19.09 13.98
N ALA A 212 12.51 20.14 13.44
CA ALA A 212 13.95 20.36 13.58
C ALA A 212 14.39 20.70 15.02
N SER A 213 13.47 21.10 15.91
CA SER A 213 13.82 21.54 17.27
C SER A 213 13.91 20.42 18.32
N GLY A 214 13.44 19.20 18.01
CA GLY A 214 13.51 18.06 18.95
C GLY A 214 14.78 17.21 18.83
N ALA A 215 15.53 17.35 17.73
CA ALA A 215 16.67 16.50 17.39
C ALA A 215 17.98 16.88 18.10
N ASP A 216 18.03 18.05 18.74
CA ASP A 216 19.20 18.55 19.49
C ASP A 216 19.17 18.18 20.98
N ALA A 217 18.08 17.56 21.47
CA ALA A 217 17.92 17.22 22.88
C ALA A 217 18.60 15.90 23.31
N ALA A 218 19.06 15.07 22.38
CA ALA A 218 19.79 13.83 22.67
C ALA A 218 21.25 13.98 22.23
N GLY A 219 22.09 14.48 23.14
CA GLY A 219 23.49 14.86 22.89
C GLY A 219 24.33 13.75 22.24
N GLY A 220 24.59 13.90 20.94
CA GLY A 220 25.50 13.06 20.15
C GLY A 220 25.35 13.33 18.64
N PRO A 221 26.42 13.20 17.83
CA PRO A 221 26.32 13.36 16.38
C PRO A 221 25.37 12.31 15.79
N ALA A 222 24.49 12.71 14.86
CA ALA A 222 23.60 11.77 14.19
C ALA A 222 24.40 10.66 13.49
N PRO A 223 23.92 9.40 13.51
CA PRO A 223 24.59 8.32 12.81
C PRO A 223 24.64 8.62 11.30
N LEU A 224 25.65 8.07 10.62
CA LEU A 224 25.81 8.19 9.17
C LEU A 224 25.01 7.08 8.49
N VAL A 225 24.21 7.43 7.48
CA VAL A 225 23.50 6.46 6.60
C VAL A 225 24.21 6.38 5.25
N SER A 226 24.68 5.20 4.87
CA SER A 226 25.19 4.92 3.52
C SER A 226 24.06 4.45 2.62
N ILE A 227 23.73 5.20 1.58
CA ILE A 227 22.67 4.85 0.63
C ILE A 227 23.27 3.94 -0.45
N ILE A 228 22.76 2.71 -0.56
CA ILE A 228 23.24 1.66 -1.44
C ILE A 228 22.41 1.68 -2.72
N THR A 229 23.07 1.96 -3.86
CA THR A 229 22.39 2.13 -5.15
C THR A 229 23.14 1.40 -6.27
N PRO A 230 22.69 0.20 -6.68
CA PRO A 230 23.21 -0.48 -7.87
C PRO A 230 22.73 0.23 -9.14
N VAL A 231 23.60 0.39 -10.14
CA VAL A 231 23.33 1.17 -11.38
C VAL A 231 23.70 0.31 -12.59
N PHE A 232 22.81 0.20 -13.57
CA PHE A 232 23.13 -0.43 -14.86
C PHE A 232 22.34 0.21 -16.01
N ASN A 233 23.04 0.89 -16.92
CA ASN A 233 22.45 1.50 -18.12
C ASN A 233 21.20 2.35 -17.83
N THR A 234 21.18 2.99 -16.67
CA THR A 234 20.09 3.85 -16.24
C THR A 234 20.04 5.10 -17.12
N ASP A 235 18.83 5.51 -17.50
CA ASP A 235 18.64 6.78 -18.19
C ASP A 235 19.29 7.93 -17.40
N ALA A 236 20.11 8.72 -18.09
CA ALA A 236 20.95 9.72 -17.46
C ALA A 236 20.14 10.82 -16.75
N ILE A 237 18.92 11.13 -17.19
CA ILE A 237 18.05 12.07 -16.50
C ILE A 237 17.59 11.47 -15.17
N LEU A 238 17.11 10.22 -15.21
CA LEU A 238 16.60 9.55 -14.00
C LEU A 238 17.70 9.35 -12.96
N LEU A 239 18.90 8.94 -13.39
CA LEU A 239 20.05 8.78 -12.50
C LEU A 239 20.47 10.11 -11.86
N ARG A 240 20.49 11.22 -12.62
CA ARG A 240 20.78 12.54 -12.05
C ARG A 240 19.75 12.94 -11.01
N ARG A 241 18.46 12.68 -11.25
CA ARG A 241 17.39 12.96 -10.28
C ARG A 241 17.56 12.16 -9.00
N ALA A 242 17.87 10.87 -9.11
CA ALA A 242 18.13 10.02 -7.96
C ALA A 242 19.28 10.58 -7.10
N ILE A 243 20.44 10.86 -7.71
CA ILE A 243 21.61 11.43 -7.02
C ILE A 243 21.28 12.79 -6.40
N GLU A 244 20.58 13.65 -7.13
CA GLU A 244 20.24 14.99 -6.65
C GLU A 244 19.23 14.95 -5.48
N SER A 245 18.29 14.00 -5.48
CA SER A 245 17.35 13.81 -4.37
C SER A 245 18.04 13.47 -3.04
N VAL A 246 19.19 12.78 -3.11
CA VAL A 246 20.07 12.52 -1.96
C VAL A 246 20.85 13.77 -1.57
N ARG A 247 21.35 14.54 -2.56
CA ARG A 247 22.07 15.79 -2.30
C ARG A 247 21.21 16.85 -1.62
N GLN A 248 19.92 16.88 -1.93
CA GLN A 248 18.93 17.83 -1.41
C GLN A 248 18.36 17.44 -0.04
N GLN A 249 18.85 16.34 0.57
CA GLN A 249 18.43 15.96 1.91
C GLN A 249 18.79 17.06 2.92
N THR A 250 17.80 17.44 3.71
CA THR A 250 17.91 18.48 4.75
C THR A 250 18.88 18.11 5.86
N CYS A 251 19.07 16.81 6.11
CA CYS A 251 20.11 16.30 7.01
C CYS A 251 21.36 15.89 6.19
N PRO A 252 22.55 16.44 6.46
CA PRO A 252 23.75 16.15 5.67
C PRO A 252 24.47 14.84 6.07
N ARG A 253 23.90 14.03 6.96
CA ARG A 253 24.51 12.82 7.53
C ARG A 253 24.29 11.59 6.65
N TRP A 254 24.74 11.69 5.42
CA TRP A 254 24.70 10.62 4.44
C TRP A 254 25.99 10.50 3.64
N GLU A 255 26.17 9.32 3.07
CA GLU A 255 27.00 9.10 1.91
C GLU A 255 26.22 8.27 0.88
N LEU A 256 26.57 8.40 -0.39
CA LEU A 256 25.90 7.71 -1.49
C LEU A 256 26.88 6.74 -2.15
N CYS A 257 26.59 5.45 -2.04
CA CYS A 257 27.39 4.35 -2.56
C CYS A 257 26.77 3.82 -3.86
N LEU A 258 27.27 4.31 -4.98
CA LEU A 258 26.85 3.91 -6.33
C LEU A 258 27.73 2.76 -6.82
N SER A 259 27.11 1.65 -7.24
CA SER A 259 27.81 0.55 -7.90
C SER A 259 27.39 0.44 -9.36
N ASP A 260 28.26 0.86 -10.27
CA ASP A 260 28.08 0.69 -11.72
C ASP A 260 28.36 -0.75 -12.12
N ASP A 261 27.30 -1.50 -12.43
CA ASP A 261 27.35 -2.91 -12.81
C ASP A 261 27.69 -3.09 -14.30
N GLY A 262 28.77 -2.43 -14.75
CA GLY A 262 29.23 -2.50 -16.12
C GLY A 262 28.32 -1.81 -17.13
N SER A 263 27.76 -0.63 -16.80
CA SER A 263 26.97 0.16 -17.75
C SER A 263 27.75 0.39 -19.04
N THR A 264 27.10 0.23 -20.19
CA THR A 264 27.67 0.47 -21.53
C THR A 264 27.29 1.85 -22.08
N SER A 265 26.27 2.51 -21.54
CA SER A 265 25.88 3.87 -21.94
C SER A 265 26.95 4.89 -21.51
N PRO A 266 27.52 5.66 -22.47
CA PRO A 266 28.42 6.77 -22.16
C PRO A 266 27.77 7.83 -21.26
N GLU A 267 26.47 8.08 -21.44
CA GLU A 267 25.72 9.09 -20.70
C GLU A 267 25.55 8.68 -19.23
N THR A 268 25.20 7.41 -18.95
CA THR A 268 25.16 6.88 -17.58
C THR A 268 26.52 7.02 -16.90
N ARG A 269 27.61 6.62 -17.60
CA ARG A 269 28.98 6.72 -17.07
C ARG A 269 29.37 8.17 -16.77
N ALA A 270 29.04 9.10 -17.65
CA ALA A 270 29.32 10.52 -17.46
C ALA A 270 28.60 11.10 -16.23
N VAL A 271 27.35 10.70 -16.00
CA VAL A 271 26.62 11.08 -14.77
C VAL A 271 27.36 10.58 -13.54
N LEU A 272 27.74 9.29 -13.52
CA LEU A 272 28.50 8.70 -12.41
C LEU A 272 29.86 9.38 -12.19
N ASP A 273 30.58 9.73 -13.25
CA ASP A 273 31.85 10.47 -13.16
C ASP A 273 31.65 11.87 -12.56
N SER A 274 30.64 12.62 -13.04
CA SER A 274 30.33 13.93 -12.46
C SER A 274 29.87 13.86 -11.00
N ALA A 275 29.23 12.75 -10.60
CA ALA A 275 28.74 12.57 -9.24
C ALA A 275 29.86 12.54 -8.19
N ARG A 276 31.05 12.03 -8.58
CA ARG A 276 32.26 11.96 -7.73
C ARG A 276 32.81 13.33 -7.30
N ALA A 277 32.34 14.43 -7.91
CA ALA A 277 32.72 15.76 -7.48
C ALA A 277 32.23 16.09 -6.06
N ASP A 278 31.18 15.43 -5.58
CA ASP A 278 30.77 15.50 -4.17
C ASP A 278 31.53 14.42 -3.38
N PRO A 279 32.35 14.78 -2.37
CA PRO A 279 33.16 13.82 -1.62
C PRO A 279 32.34 12.80 -0.81
N ARG A 280 31.04 13.03 -0.62
CA ARG A 280 30.12 12.07 0.01
C ARG A 280 29.61 11.02 -0.95
N VAL A 281 29.89 11.14 -2.25
CA VAL A 281 29.48 10.18 -3.28
C VAL A 281 30.65 9.27 -3.63
N ARG A 282 30.45 7.97 -3.42
CA ARG A 282 31.39 6.92 -3.77
C ARG A 282 30.84 6.16 -4.96
N VAL A 283 31.69 5.92 -5.96
CA VAL A 283 31.30 5.19 -7.17
C VAL A 283 32.28 4.07 -7.42
N VAL A 284 31.82 2.83 -7.26
CA VAL A 284 32.54 1.61 -7.64
C VAL A 284 32.08 1.15 -9.01
N ARG A 285 32.97 0.53 -9.79
CA ARG A 285 32.70 0.07 -11.16
C ARG A 285 33.06 -1.40 -11.32
N SER A 286 32.19 -2.13 -11.99
CA SER A 286 32.47 -3.46 -12.54
C SER A 286 32.75 -3.37 -14.03
N ASP A 287 33.66 -4.18 -14.54
CA ASP A 287 33.96 -4.26 -15.98
C ASP A 287 32.83 -4.94 -16.78
N THR A 288 32.06 -5.79 -16.10
CA THR A 288 30.98 -6.58 -16.70
C THR A 288 29.73 -6.51 -15.82
N ASN A 289 28.55 -6.63 -16.41
CA ASN A 289 27.32 -6.81 -15.67
C ASN A 289 27.33 -8.17 -14.95
N ARG A 290 27.28 -8.13 -13.61
CA ARG A 290 27.23 -9.29 -12.72
C ARG A 290 25.87 -9.44 -12.04
N GLY A 291 24.97 -8.47 -12.23
CA GLY A 291 23.61 -8.50 -11.74
C GLY A 291 23.42 -7.69 -10.45
N ILE A 292 22.16 -7.39 -10.15
CA ILE A 292 21.76 -6.48 -9.07
C ILE A 292 22.27 -6.90 -7.69
N VAL A 293 22.38 -8.21 -7.43
CA VAL A 293 22.88 -8.71 -6.14
C VAL A 293 24.36 -8.36 -5.95
N ASP A 294 25.20 -8.67 -6.94
CA ASP A 294 26.62 -8.39 -6.87
C ASP A 294 26.89 -6.88 -6.84
N ALA A 295 26.13 -6.11 -7.62
CA ALA A 295 26.19 -4.65 -7.59
C ALA A 295 25.77 -4.07 -6.21
N SER A 296 24.71 -4.62 -5.60
CA SER A 296 24.26 -4.19 -4.26
C SER A 296 25.31 -4.53 -3.19
N ASN A 297 25.94 -5.70 -3.28
CA ASN A 297 27.04 -6.09 -2.38
C ASN A 297 28.30 -5.24 -2.60
N ALA A 298 28.61 -4.84 -3.84
CA ALA A 298 29.74 -3.95 -4.13
C ALA A 298 29.49 -2.53 -3.57
N ALA A 299 28.26 -2.02 -3.68
CA ALA A 299 27.89 -0.77 -3.02
C ALA A 299 27.94 -0.89 -1.49
N LEU A 300 27.44 -1.99 -0.91
CA LEU A 300 27.52 -2.28 0.52
C LEU A 300 28.98 -2.33 1.01
N ALA A 301 29.89 -2.94 0.25
CA ALA A 301 31.30 -3.09 0.63
C ALA A 301 32.05 -1.75 0.75
N CYS A 302 31.60 -0.70 0.07
CA CYS A 302 32.20 0.63 0.17
C CYS A 302 31.50 1.56 1.19
N ALA A 303 30.43 1.08 1.83
CA ALA A 303 29.69 1.81 2.85
C ALA A 303 30.48 1.89 4.18
N THR A 304 30.39 3.04 4.83
CA THR A 304 31.07 3.36 6.09
C THR A 304 30.11 3.86 7.17
N GLY A 305 28.86 4.14 6.81
CA GLY A 305 27.80 4.51 7.72
C GLY A 305 27.50 3.43 8.75
N GLU A 306 26.98 3.83 9.91
CA GLU A 306 26.47 2.88 10.90
C GLU A 306 25.24 2.13 10.38
N PHE A 307 24.49 2.79 9.47
CA PHE A 307 23.31 2.26 8.82
C PHE A 307 23.48 2.27 7.31
N VAL A 308 22.78 1.36 6.64
CA VAL A 308 22.68 1.27 5.18
C VAL A 308 21.23 1.44 4.76
N GLY A 309 20.97 2.35 3.83
CA GLY A 309 19.65 2.58 3.24
C GLY A 309 19.59 2.06 1.80
N LEU A 310 18.49 1.45 1.41
CA LEU A 310 18.32 0.93 0.05
C LEU A 310 17.63 1.98 -0.83
N MET A 311 18.15 2.18 -2.05
CA MET A 311 17.54 3.09 -3.02
C MET A 311 17.85 2.63 -4.45
N ASP A 312 16.81 2.55 -5.28
CA ASP A 312 16.96 2.21 -6.69
C ASP A 312 17.50 3.41 -7.50
N HIS A 313 18.24 3.12 -8.56
CA HIS A 313 18.99 4.11 -9.35
C HIS A 313 18.13 5.11 -10.12
N ASP A 314 16.83 4.87 -10.23
CA ASP A 314 15.85 5.71 -10.91
C ASP A 314 14.81 6.31 -9.96
N ASP A 315 14.85 6.01 -8.67
CA ASP A 315 13.90 6.52 -7.69
C ASP A 315 14.41 7.79 -6.98
N GLU A 316 13.59 8.40 -6.13
CA GLU A 316 13.92 9.64 -5.44
C GLU A 316 13.60 9.59 -3.94
N LEU A 317 14.48 10.18 -3.11
CA LEU A 317 14.20 10.48 -1.71
C LEU A 317 13.57 11.87 -1.58
N TYR A 318 12.54 12.01 -0.75
CA TYR A 318 12.00 13.33 -0.42
C TYR A 318 12.94 14.07 0.56
N PRO A 319 13.03 15.42 0.54
CA PRO A 319 14.07 16.18 1.24
C PRO A 319 14.18 15.93 2.76
N GLU A 320 13.10 15.52 3.40
CA GLU A 320 13.05 15.22 4.83
C GLU A 320 13.35 13.75 5.18
N ALA A 321 13.56 12.87 4.19
CA ALA A 321 13.64 11.42 4.39
C ALA A 321 14.69 11.02 5.44
N LEU A 322 15.92 11.50 5.29
CA LEU A 322 16.99 11.20 6.23
C LEU A 322 16.77 11.84 7.61
N ALA A 323 16.23 13.05 7.67
CA ALA A 323 15.97 13.72 8.94
C ALA A 323 14.98 12.90 9.80
N GLU A 324 13.89 12.43 9.19
CA GLU A 324 12.86 11.62 9.85
C GLU A 324 13.37 10.24 10.25
N VAL A 325 14.12 9.57 9.37
CA VAL A 325 14.72 8.26 9.69
C VAL A 325 15.74 8.39 10.82
N LEU A 326 16.63 9.39 10.78
CA LEU A 326 17.63 9.61 11.82
C LEU A 326 17.00 9.99 13.17
N ALA A 327 15.91 10.76 13.15
CA ALA A 327 15.14 11.03 14.36
C ALA A 327 14.59 9.73 14.97
N ARG A 328 14.09 8.81 14.14
CA ARG A 328 13.63 7.50 14.60
C ARG A 328 14.76 6.60 15.10
N LEU A 329 15.91 6.60 14.43
CA LEU A 329 17.11 5.82 14.83
C LEU A 329 17.69 6.27 16.18
N ARG A 330 17.48 7.54 16.57
CA ARG A 330 17.91 8.11 17.84
C ARG A 330 16.99 7.78 19.03
N ALA A 331 15.79 7.27 18.77
CA ALA A 331 14.90 6.83 19.85
C ALA A 331 15.57 5.74 20.70
N GLN A 332 15.19 5.62 21.97
CA GLN A 332 15.70 4.57 22.85
C GLN A 332 14.58 3.60 23.25
N PRO A 333 14.75 2.28 23.01
CA PRO A 333 15.88 1.64 22.34
C PRO A 333 15.96 1.96 20.84
N SER A 334 17.17 2.15 20.31
CA SER A 334 17.41 2.44 18.88
C SER A 334 16.96 1.28 17.98
N PRO A 335 16.15 1.49 16.93
CA PRO A 335 15.81 0.42 16.01
C PRO A 335 17.02 -0.07 15.21
N ASP A 336 17.01 -1.35 14.84
CA ASP A 336 17.97 -1.94 13.91
C ASP A 336 17.50 -1.83 12.46
N ILE A 337 16.19 -1.70 12.25
CA ILE A 337 15.56 -1.55 10.94
C ILE A 337 14.52 -0.42 11.00
N VAL A 338 14.57 0.50 10.05
CA VAL A 338 13.57 1.56 9.86
C VAL A 338 13.07 1.51 8.43
N TYR A 339 11.76 1.52 8.22
CA TYR A 339 11.15 1.69 6.90
C TYR A 339 10.16 2.86 6.89
N THR A 340 9.87 3.38 5.70
CA THR A 340 8.99 4.55 5.52
C THR A 340 7.82 4.21 4.59
N ASP A 341 6.77 5.03 4.60
CA ASP A 341 5.80 5.01 3.51
C ASP A 341 6.46 5.52 2.21
N GLU A 342 5.82 5.20 1.09
CA GLU A 342 6.25 5.61 -0.25
C GLU A 342 5.04 5.97 -1.11
N ASP A 343 5.28 6.57 -2.26
CA ASP A 343 4.29 6.72 -3.31
C ASP A 343 4.91 6.43 -4.67
N LYS A 344 4.08 6.42 -5.71
CA LYS A 344 4.57 6.31 -7.07
C LYS A 344 4.77 7.68 -7.68
N ILE A 345 5.85 7.82 -8.42
CA ILE A 345 6.14 8.97 -9.26
C ILE A 345 6.21 8.54 -10.72
N ASP A 346 5.64 9.33 -11.62
CA ASP A 346 5.78 9.05 -13.04
C ASP A 346 7.10 9.61 -13.60
N LEU A 347 7.27 9.47 -14.92
CA LEU A 347 8.40 10.04 -15.64
C LEU A 347 8.43 11.57 -15.58
N SER A 348 7.40 12.26 -15.10
CA SER A 348 7.34 13.71 -14.79
C SER A 348 7.40 13.99 -13.30
N GLY A 349 7.82 13.02 -12.47
CA GLY A 349 7.90 13.18 -11.01
C GLY A 349 6.53 13.45 -10.36
N LEU A 350 5.43 13.30 -11.09
CA LEU A 350 4.11 13.56 -10.58
C LEU A 350 3.72 12.40 -9.66
N ARG A 351 3.46 12.76 -8.40
CA ARG A 351 3.15 11.85 -7.31
C ARG A 351 1.74 11.26 -7.44
N GLY A 352 1.56 10.01 -7.01
CA GLY A 352 0.29 9.27 -7.07
C GLY A 352 0.38 7.91 -6.39
N GLN A 353 -0.74 7.21 -6.25
CA GLN A 353 -0.78 5.84 -5.71
C GLN A 353 0.06 5.64 -4.43
N PRO A 354 -0.27 6.34 -3.33
CA PRO A 354 0.49 6.22 -2.09
C PRO A 354 0.45 4.78 -1.57
N HIS A 355 1.53 4.34 -0.95
CA HIS A 355 1.68 3.08 -0.26
C HIS A 355 1.85 3.36 1.23
N PHE A 356 0.73 3.57 1.91
CA PHE A 356 0.67 3.67 3.35
C PHE A 356 0.75 2.29 3.99
N LYS A 357 1.77 2.09 4.82
CA LYS A 357 2.13 0.81 5.43
C LYS A 357 1.70 0.78 6.90
N PRO A 358 1.37 -0.39 7.46
CA PRO A 358 1.23 -0.51 8.91
C PRO A 358 2.59 -0.40 9.60
N ASP A 359 2.58 -0.27 10.92
CA ASP A 359 3.73 -0.64 11.75
C ASP A 359 4.05 -2.14 11.59
N TRP A 360 5.10 -2.60 12.27
CA TRP A 360 5.68 -3.92 12.06
C TRP A 360 4.65 -5.06 12.16
N SER A 361 4.45 -5.77 11.04
CA SER A 361 3.53 -6.90 10.89
C SER A 361 4.26 -8.09 10.28
N PRO A 362 4.69 -9.06 11.11
CA PRO A 362 5.37 -10.25 10.62
C PRO A 362 4.48 -11.09 9.69
N GLU A 363 3.17 -11.17 9.93
CA GLU A 363 2.28 -11.93 9.04
C GLU A 363 2.13 -11.24 7.68
N LEU A 364 2.03 -9.92 7.65
CA LEU A 364 1.99 -9.21 6.38
C LEU A 364 3.32 -9.37 5.62
N LEU A 365 4.48 -9.37 6.31
CA LEU A 365 5.77 -9.66 5.67
C LEU A 365 5.79 -11.08 5.08
N ARG A 366 5.17 -12.06 5.75
CA ARG A 366 5.03 -13.44 5.22
C ARG A 366 4.02 -13.55 4.07
N SER A 367 3.20 -12.53 3.86
CA SER A 367 2.32 -12.45 2.69
C SER A 367 2.93 -11.67 1.54
N CYS A 368 3.65 -10.57 1.78
CA CYS A 368 4.34 -9.80 0.74
C CYS A 368 5.48 -8.93 1.31
N MET A 369 6.40 -8.49 0.44
CA MET A 369 7.46 -7.53 0.82
C MET A 369 6.88 -6.12 0.93
N TYR A 370 6.19 -5.82 2.03
CA TYR A 370 5.49 -4.53 2.19
C TYR A 370 6.41 -3.38 2.64
N THR A 371 7.61 -3.66 3.16
CA THR A 371 8.53 -2.65 3.71
C THR A 371 9.44 -1.98 2.68
N SER A 372 9.49 -2.47 1.42
CA SER A 372 10.20 -1.87 0.27
C SER A 372 10.08 -0.34 0.25
N HIS A 373 10.85 0.48 -0.46
CA HIS A 373 12.19 0.32 -1.01
C HIS A 373 13.18 1.04 -0.08
N PHE A 374 12.79 2.18 0.51
CA PHE A 374 13.60 2.89 1.51
C PHE A 374 13.53 2.25 2.89
N THR A 375 14.15 1.07 2.99
CA THR A 375 14.45 0.43 4.27
C THR A 375 15.89 0.75 4.65
N VAL A 376 16.09 1.25 5.87
CA VAL A 376 17.38 1.55 6.48
C VAL A 376 17.67 0.52 7.55
N MET A 377 18.76 -0.22 7.42
CA MET A 377 19.16 -1.30 8.31
C MET A 377 20.50 -0.98 8.97
N ARG A 378 20.72 -1.43 10.21
CA ARG A 378 22.02 -1.36 10.86
C ARG A 378 23.04 -2.14 10.03
N ARG A 379 24.16 -1.52 9.66
CA ARG A 379 25.15 -2.13 8.77
C ARG A 379 25.70 -3.43 9.35
N SER A 380 26.00 -3.46 10.64
CA SER A 380 26.51 -4.67 11.31
C SER A 380 25.53 -5.84 11.28
N LEU A 381 24.22 -5.59 11.26
CA LEU A 381 23.20 -6.62 11.06
C LEU A 381 23.30 -7.19 9.63
N VAL A 382 23.34 -6.33 8.61
CA VAL A 382 23.44 -6.75 7.20
C VAL A 382 24.74 -7.51 6.93
N GLU A 383 25.86 -7.05 7.47
CA GLU A 383 27.16 -7.71 7.35
C GLU A 383 27.18 -9.07 8.06
N GLY A 384 26.60 -9.15 9.27
CA GLY A 384 26.47 -10.41 10.01
C GLY A 384 25.60 -11.46 9.30
N LEU A 385 24.74 -11.03 8.36
CA LEU A 385 23.94 -11.89 7.51
C LEU A 385 24.63 -12.26 6.18
N GLY A 386 25.81 -11.71 5.89
CA GLY A 386 26.54 -11.91 4.64
C GLY A 386 26.00 -11.09 3.46
N GLY A 387 25.23 -10.03 3.69
CA GLY A 387 24.72 -9.15 2.64
C GLY A 387 23.60 -9.76 1.78
N PHE A 388 23.58 -9.39 0.50
CA PHE A 388 22.61 -9.87 -0.50
C PHE A 388 23.05 -11.21 -1.08
N ARG A 389 22.10 -12.13 -1.30
CA ARG A 389 22.41 -13.49 -1.77
C ARG A 389 22.13 -13.65 -3.27
N PRO A 390 23.04 -14.29 -4.02
CA PRO A 390 22.78 -14.64 -5.41
C PRO A 390 21.60 -15.58 -5.55
N GLY A 391 20.89 -15.50 -6.67
CA GLY A 391 19.69 -16.29 -6.90
C GLY A 391 18.45 -15.71 -6.23
N TYR A 392 18.42 -14.43 -5.86
CA TYR A 392 17.19 -13.73 -5.44
C TYR A 392 17.00 -12.43 -6.21
N GLU A 393 17.56 -12.32 -7.41
CA GLU A 393 17.46 -11.14 -8.24
C GLU A 393 15.98 -10.73 -8.40
N GLY A 394 15.70 -9.45 -8.16
CA GLY A 394 14.36 -8.85 -8.20
C GLY A 394 13.53 -9.06 -6.93
N ALA A 395 14.05 -9.80 -5.94
CA ALA A 395 13.48 -9.97 -4.61
C ALA A 395 14.58 -10.05 -3.54
N GLN A 396 15.76 -9.50 -3.82
CA GLN A 396 16.95 -9.59 -2.97
C GLN A 396 16.77 -8.80 -1.67
N ASP A 397 15.95 -7.75 -1.72
CA ASP A 397 15.49 -6.97 -0.58
C ASP A 397 14.55 -7.79 0.32
N TYR A 398 13.63 -8.56 -0.27
CA TYR A 398 12.73 -9.44 0.48
C TYR A 398 13.50 -10.57 1.16
N ASP A 399 14.45 -11.19 0.47
CA ASP A 399 15.35 -12.18 1.04
C ASP A 399 16.14 -11.62 2.23
N LEU A 400 16.71 -10.42 2.08
CA LEU A 400 17.46 -9.76 3.14
C LEU A 400 16.57 -9.43 4.33
N MET A 401 15.38 -8.87 4.09
CA MET A 401 14.43 -8.50 5.14
C MET A 401 13.98 -9.73 5.94
N LEU A 402 13.61 -10.83 5.28
CA LEU A 402 13.23 -12.08 5.96
C LEU A 402 14.34 -12.61 6.86
N ARG A 403 15.60 -12.60 6.40
CA ARG A 403 16.76 -13.00 7.23
C ARG A 403 17.06 -12.02 8.36
N ALA A 404 16.83 -10.72 8.14
CA ALA A 404 17.14 -9.69 9.13
C ALA A 404 16.19 -9.78 10.34
N VAL A 405 14.90 -10.02 10.09
CA VAL A 405 13.91 -10.13 11.18
C VAL A 405 14.00 -11.44 11.97
N GLU A 406 14.75 -12.43 11.48
CA GLU A 406 15.16 -13.61 12.25
C GLU A 406 16.22 -13.25 13.34
N ARG A 407 16.85 -12.07 13.26
CA ARG A 407 17.94 -11.64 14.16
C ARG A 407 17.58 -10.48 15.08
N THR A 408 16.49 -9.77 14.81
CA THR A 408 16.06 -8.61 15.59
C THR A 408 14.56 -8.42 15.52
N ASP A 409 13.98 -7.94 16.63
CA ASP A 409 12.61 -7.45 16.75
C ASP A 409 12.55 -5.91 16.84
N ARG A 410 13.70 -5.22 16.78
CA ARG A 410 13.83 -3.76 16.91
C ARG A 410 13.57 -3.07 15.58
N ILE A 411 12.32 -3.14 15.13
CA ILE A 411 11.89 -2.64 13.82
C ILE A 411 10.96 -1.44 14.04
N ALA A 412 11.21 -0.35 13.33
CA ALA A 412 10.40 0.85 13.42
C ALA A 412 9.90 1.32 12.06
N HIS A 413 8.75 1.97 12.08
CA HIS A 413 8.11 2.57 10.93
C HIS A 413 8.04 4.08 11.09
N VAL A 414 8.29 4.80 9.99
CA VAL A 414 8.01 6.22 9.86
C VAL A 414 6.79 6.37 8.93
N PRO A 415 5.59 6.69 9.44
CA PRO A 415 4.34 6.77 8.66
C PRO A 415 4.26 8.07 7.84
N ARG A 416 5.31 8.33 7.06
CA ARG A 416 5.46 9.46 6.17
C ARG A 416 5.94 8.97 4.83
N VAL A 417 5.38 9.54 3.77
CA VAL A 417 5.80 9.27 2.40
C VAL A 417 7.13 9.96 2.16
N LEU A 418 8.23 9.20 2.22
CA LEU A 418 9.62 9.69 2.16
C LEU A 418 10.39 9.17 0.94
N TYR A 419 9.78 8.30 0.14
CA TYR A 419 10.34 7.71 -1.07
C TYR A 419 9.35 7.81 -2.24
N GLY A 420 9.86 8.17 -3.42
CA GLY A 420 9.12 8.21 -4.68
C GLY A 420 9.56 7.08 -5.61
N TRP A 421 8.71 6.06 -5.74
CA TRP A 421 8.94 4.88 -6.58
C TRP A 421 8.56 5.15 -8.04
N ARG A 422 9.53 5.11 -8.94
CA ARG A 422 9.30 5.50 -10.33
C ARG A 422 8.59 4.44 -11.15
N THR A 423 7.50 4.85 -11.77
CA THR A 423 6.81 4.06 -12.80
C THR A 423 7.40 4.32 -14.19
N THR A 424 8.18 3.37 -14.70
CA THR A 424 8.55 3.29 -16.12
C THR A 424 7.83 2.11 -16.79
N PRO A 425 7.57 2.13 -18.11
CA PRO A 425 6.87 1.04 -18.82
C PRO A 425 7.52 -0.36 -18.66
N GLN A 426 8.80 -0.42 -18.27
CA GLN A 426 9.57 -1.64 -18.03
C GLN A 426 9.82 -1.92 -16.54
N SER A 427 9.42 -1.01 -15.63
CA SER A 427 9.62 -1.15 -14.18
C SER A 427 8.60 -2.10 -13.55
N ALA A 428 9.01 -2.77 -12.47
CA ALA A 428 8.11 -3.53 -11.60
C ALA A 428 6.98 -2.66 -11.03
N ALA A 429 7.21 -1.35 -10.89
CA ALA A 429 6.24 -0.34 -10.48
C ALA A 429 5.00 -0.23 -11.39
N SER A 430 5.19 -0.50 -12.69
CA SER A 430 4.12 -0.46 -13.69
C SER A 430 3.30 -1.76 -13.73
N SER A 431 3.93 -2.89 -13.42
CA SER A 431 3.30 -4.21 -13.36
C SER A 431 4.28 -5.23 -12.80
N GLN A 432 3.97 -5.84 -11.65
CA GLN A 432 4.76 -6.97 -11.13
C GLN A 432 4.75 -8.18 -12.10
N LEU A 433 3.74 -8.28 -12.99
CA LEU A 433 3.70 -9.28 -14.06
C LEU A 433 4.73 -9.02 -15.17
N ALA A 434 5.35 -7.84 -15.24
CA ALA A 434 6.43 -7.55 -16.18
C ALA A 434 7.69 -8.38 -15.89
N LYS A 435 7.86 -8.88 -14.66
CA LYS A 435 9.03 -9.67 -14.22
C LYS A 435 8.61 -10.95 -13.49
N PRO A 436 8.09 -11.98 -14.19
CA PRO A 436 7.65 -13.24 -13.56
C PRO A 436 8.75 -13.96 -12.76
N TRP A 437 10.01 -13.74 -13.11
CA TRP A 437 11.17 -14.27 -12.39
C TRP A 437 11.34 -13.67 -10.99
N ALA A 438 11.02 -12.38 -10.79
CA ALA A 438 11.07 -11.73 -9.49
C ALA A 438 10.04 -12.32 -8.52
N VAL A 439 8.83 -12.63 -9.01
CA VAL A 439 7.80 -13.33 -8.22
C VAL A 439 8.27 -14.72 -7.79
N ARG A 440 8.97 -15.46 -8.66
CA ARG A 440 9.57 -16.75 -8.30
C ARG A 440 10.69 -16.60 -7.27
N ALA A 441 11.51 -15.56 -7.39
CA ALA A 441 12.55 -15.25 -6.41
C ALA A 441 11.95 -14.90 -5.04
N ALA A 442 10.90 -14.08 -5.00
CA ALA A 442 10.18 -13.74 -3.77
C ALA A 442 9.56 -14.98 -3.10
N ARG A 443 8.93 -15.85 -3.89
CA ARG A 443 8.41 -17.14 -3.38
C ARG A 443 9.52 -17.99 -2.78
N ARG A 444 10.66 -18.13 -3.47
CA ARG A 444 11.82 -18.89 -2.99
C ARG A 444 12.38 -18.28 -1.70
N ALA A 445 12.49 -16.96 -1.60
CA ALA A 445 12.95 -16.28 -0.38
C ALA A 445 12.09 -16.66 0.84
N LEU A 446 10.76 -16.66 0.67
CA LEU A 446 9.82 -17.06 1.71
C LEU A 446 9.88 -18.56 2.03
N GLU A 447 9.96 -19.43 1.01
CA GLU A 447 10.14 -20.88 1.20
C GLU A 447 11.44 -21.20 1.96
N ASP A 448 12.52 -20.46 1.70
CA ASP A 448 13.78 -20.63 2.39
C ASP A 448 13.74 -20.09 3.83
N ALA A 449 13.01 -19.01 4.10
CA ALA A 449 12.76 -18.52 5.45
C ALA A 449 12.03 -19.55 6.30
N ILE A 450 10.93 -20.10 5.78
CA ILE A 450 10.17 -21.19 6.43
C ILE A 450 11.06 -22.41 6.70
N ARG A 451 11.93 -22.77 5.74
CA ARG A 451 12.87 -23.89 5.92
C ARG A 451 13.89 -23.63 7.03
N ARG A 452 14.40 -22.40 7.16
CA ARG A 452 15.32 -22.03 8.26
C ARG A 452 14.65 -22.07 9.62
N GLU A 453 13.38 -21.68 9.70
CA GLU A 453 12.59 -21.76 10.92
C GLU A 453 12.23 -23.21 11.31
N GLY A 454 12.40 -24.19 10.41
CA GLY A 454 12.07 -25.59 10.67
C GLY A 454 10.57 -25.86 10.76
N VAL A 455 9.74 -24.98 10.19
CA VAL A 455 8.28 -25.09 10.25
C VAL A 455 7.74 -25.84 9.03
N ALA A 456 6.86 -26.82 9.26
CA ALA A 456 6.15 -27.51 8.19
C ALA A 456 5.06 -26.60 7.60
N ALA A 457 5.32 -26.00 6.43
CA ALA A 457 4.37 -25.18 5.71
C ALA A 457 4.61 -25.22 4.19
N ALA A 458 3.57 -24.89 3.42
CA ALA A 458 3.65 -24.70 1.98
C ALA A 458 3.40 -23.23 1.61
N VAL A 459 4.22 -22.67 0.73
CA VAL A 459 4.01 -21.33 0.17
C VAL A 459 3.16 -21.42 -1.10
N VAL A 460 1.98 -20.83 -1.08
CA VAL A 460 1.05 -20.80 -2.21
C VAL A 460 0.71 -19.36 -2.59
N SER A 461 0.20 -19.14 -3.80
CA SER A 461 -0.23 -17.79 -4.22
C SER A 461 -1.51 -17.37 -3.49
N ALA A 462 -1.59 -16.10 -3.07
CA ALA A 462 -2.79 -15.50 -2.50
C ALA A 462 -3.74 -14.85 -3.55
N GLY A 463 -3.46 -15.04 -4.85
CA GLY A 463 -4.31 -14.53 -5.94
C GLY A 463 -3.84 -13.20 -6.56
N ALA A 464 -2.69 -12.68 -6.14
CA ALA A 464 -1.98 -11.59 -6.79
C ALA A 464 -0.48 -11.91 -6.94
N ALA A 465 0.18 -11.33 -7.94
CA ALA A 465 1.63 -11.45 -8.09
C ALA A 465 2.31 -10.84 -6.85
N GLY A 466 3.38 -11.45 -6.36
CA GLY A 466 4.09 -10.96 -5.16
C GLY A 466 3.36 -11.19 -3.82
N HIS A 467 2.14 -11.74 -3.84
CA HIS A 467 1.35 -12.03 -2.63
C HIS A 467 1.19 -13.55 -2.42
N PHE A 468 1.47 -13.99 -1.20
CA PHE A 468 1.55 -15.40 -0.83
C PHE A 468 0.73 -15.71 0.42
N ARG A 469 0.32 -16.97 0.53
CA ARG A 469 -0.15 -17.59 1.78
C ARG A 469 0.89 -18.60 2.21
N VAL A 470 1.37 -18.46 3.44
CA VAL A 470 2.08 -19.54 4.14
C VAL A 470 1.03 -20.45 4.74
N LYS A 471 0.80 -21.61 4.10
CA LYS A 471 -0.16 -22.61 4.56
C LYS A 471 0.55 -23.59 5.50
N TYR A 472 0.40 -23.38 6.80
CA TYR A 472 1.01 -24.26 7.81
C TYR A 472 0.35 -25.64 7.80
N ALA A 473 1.14 -26.69 8.05
CA ALA A 473 0.59 -28.02 8.28
C ALA A 473 -0.05 -28.07 9.67
N ILE A 474 -1.26 -28.61 9.76
CA ILE A 474 -1.91 -28.84 11.06
C ILE A 474 -1.17 -29.97 11.79
N ALA A 475 -0.66 -29.67 12.98
CA ALA A 475 0.05 -30.64 13.80
C ALA A 475 -0.94 -31.49 14.60
N GLY A 476 -0.81 -32.81 14.51
CA GLY A 476 -1.65 -33.77 15.24
C GLY A 476 -3.10 -33.79 14.76
N ALA A 477 -4.03 -34.08 15.68
CA ALA A 477 -5.46 -34.03 15.47
C ALA A 477 -6.12 -33.21 16.60
N PRO A 478 -5.86 -31.89 16.64
CA PRO A 478 -6.30 -31.04 17.74
C PRO A 478 -7.83 -31.03 17.79
N LEU A 479 -8.40 -31.26 18.97
CA LEU A 479 -9.82 -31.10 19.18
C LEU A 479 -10.15 -29.60 19.26
N VAL A 480 -11.04 -29.15 18.37
CA VAL A 480 -11.60 -27.78 18.43
C VAL A 480 -12.95 -27.79 19.13
N SER A 481 -13.10 -26.98 20.17
CA SER A 481 -14.40 -26.73 20.78
C SER A 481 -15.05 -25.51 20.13
N VAL A 482 -16.06 -25.77 19.29
CA VAL A 482 -16.83 -24.72 18.62
C VAL A 482 -17.96 -24.28 19.53
N LEU A 483 -17.81 -23.08 20.09
CA LEU A 483 -18.72 -22.43 21.02
C LEU A 483 -19.70 -21.58 20.20
N VAL A 484 -20.85 -22.16 19.87
CA VAL A 484 -21.91 -21.45 19.14
C VAL A 484 -22.67 -20.59 20.14
N VAL A 485 -22.49 -19.27 20.02
CA VAL A 485 -22.99 -18.25 20.95
C VAL A 485 -23.93 -17.31 20.20
N ARG A 486 -24.93 -16.74 20.86
CA ARG A 486 -25.87 -15.80 20.21
C ARG A 486 -25.38 -14.34 20.34
N SER A 487 -25.23 -13.64 19.22
CA SER A 487 -24.46 -12.37 19.21
C SER A 487 -25.20 -11.16 19.78
N ARG A 488 -26.54 -11.11 19.63
CA ARG A 488 -27.38 -9.97 19.98
C ARG A 488 -28.84 -10.42 20.04
N GLU A 489 -29.72 -9.66 20.68
CA GLU A 489 -31.17 -9.80 20.44
C GLU A 489 -31.46 -9.38 18.98
N ALA A 490 -31.36 -10.31 18.03
CA ALA A 490 -31.61 -10.03 16.62
C ALA A 490 -33.10 -9.67 16.40
N HIS A 491 -33.36 -8.60 15.64
CA HIS A 491 -34.72 -8.09 15.41
C HIS A 491 -35.47 -8.73 14.22
N ASP A 492 -34.78 -9.53 13.38
CA ASP A 492 -35.31 -9.98 12.08
C ASP A 492 -35.37 -11.52 11.90
N THR A 493 -34.76 -12.30 12.79
CA THR A 493 -34.80 -13.78 12.75
C THR A 493 -34.86 -14.30 14.19
N SER A 494 -35.63 -15.36 14.44
CA SER A 494 -35.66 -15.99 15.76
C SER A 494 -34.23 -16.42 16.14
N PRO A 495 -33.68 -15.96 17.27
CA PRO A 495 -32.31 -16.30 17.68
C PRO A 495 -32.06 -17.82 17.75
N ALA A 496 -33.09 -18.60 18.06
CA ALA A 496 -33.02 -20.06 18.07
C ALA A 496 -32.83 -20.67 16.66
N ASP A 497 -33.44 -20.08 15.63
CA ASP A 497 -33.30 -20.57 14.25
C ASP A 497 -31.89 -20.33 13.72
N SER A 498 -31.29 -19.18 14.03
CA SER A 498 -29.90 -18.87 13.68
C SER A 498 -28.93 -19.87 14.29
N LEU A 499 -29.06 -20.18 15.59
CA LEU A 499 -28.25 -21.21 16.26
C LEU A 499 -28.36 -22.58 15.56
N VAL A 500 -29.59 -23.02 15.24
CA VAL A 500 -29.82 -24.30 14.55
C VAL A 500 -29.19 -24.31 13.15
N GLN A 501 -29.31 -23.20 12.40
CA GLN A 501 -28.71 -23.05 11.08
C GLN A 501 -27.18 -23.09 11.14
N CYS A 502 -26.57 -22.38 12.09
CA CYS A 502 -25.13 -22.39 12.32
C CYS A 502 -24.61 -23.80 12.62
N VAL A 503 -25.22 -24.52 13.58
CA VAL A 503 -24.82 -25.90 13.93
C VAL A 503 -24.90 -26.84 12.73
N ARG A 504 -25.97 -26.73 11.92
CA ARG A 504 -26.12 -27.51 10.69
C ARG A 504 -25.08 -27.14 9.64
N ALA A 505 -24.77 -25.86 9.48
CA ALA A 505 -23.76 -25.39 8.54
C ALA A 505 -22.38 -25.92 8.91
N ILE A 506 -22.00 -25.87 10.19
CA ILE A 506 -20.75 -26.47 10.70
C ILE A 506 -20.70 -27.96 10.34
N ALA A 507 -21.74 -28.72 10.69
CA ALA A 507 -21.79 -30.17 10.43
C ALA A 507 -21.78 -30.53 8.94
N ARG A 508 -22.28 -29.64 8.08
CA ARG A 508 -22.32 -29.85 6.62
C ARG A 508 -21.01 -29.49 5.94
N HIS A 509 -20.38 -28.40 6.37
CA HIS A 509 -19.25 -27.78 5.69
C HIS A 509 -17.91 -28.04 6.37
N THR A 510 -17.85 -28.85 7.44
CA THR A 510 -16.60 -29.17 8.14
C THR A 510 -16.33 -30.67 8.01
N PRO A 511 -15.46 -31.11 7.08
CA PRO A 511 -15.24 -32.54 6.82
C PRO A 511 -14.51 -33.28 7.95
N SER A 512 -13.69 -32.57 8.73
CA SER A 512 -12.90 -33.16 9.83
C SER A 512 -13.78 -33.47 11.04
N PRO A 513 -13.73 -34.66 11.64
CA PRO A 513 -14.49 -34.98 12.86
C PRO A 513 -13.82 -34.46 14.15
N ALA A 514 -12.66 -33.81 14.07
CA ALA A 514 -11.88 -33.36 15.23
C ALA A 514 -12.42 -32.07 15.85
N TYR A 515 -13.74 -31.95 15.98
CA TYR A 515 -14.40 -30.84 16.67
C TYR A 515 -15.57 -31.34 17.51
N GLU A 516 -15.88 -30.57 18.55
CA GLU A 516 -17.13 -30.66 19.28
C GLU A 516 -17.90 -29.34 19.16
N ILE A 517 -19.22 -29.40 19.32
CA ILE A 517 -20.09 -28.23 19.29
C ILE A 517 -20.73 -28.04 20.65
N ILE A 518 -20.54 -26.86 21.24
CA ILE A 518 -21.20 -26.45 22.47
C ILE A 518 -22.07 -25.23 22.15
N VAL A 519 -23.38 -25.39 22.28
CA VAL A 519 -24.35 -24.31 22.07
C VAL A 519 -24.56 -23.59 23.40
N ALA A 520 -24.07 -22.36 23.48
CA ALA A 520 -24.24 -21.48 24.62
C ALA A 520 -25.48 -20.60 24.41
N GLY A 521 -26.41 -20.66 25.37
CA GLY A 521 -27.69 -19.93 25.35
C GLY A 521 -28.69 -20.44 24.33
N GLY A 522 -29.05 -21.71 24.49
CA GLY A 522 -30.19 -22.30 23.79
C GLY A 522 -31.56 -21.85 24.35
N ASP A 523 -31.69 -20.67 24.95
CA ASP A 523 -33.02 -20.17 25.36
C ASP A 523 -33.90 -20.01 24.12
N GLY A 524 -35.03 -20.73 24.12
CA GLY A 524 -35.95 -20.77 22.98
C GLY A 524 -35.67 -21.87 21.95
N LEU A 525 -34.67 -22.74 22.15
CA LEU A 525 -34.62 -24.02 21.42
C LEU A 525 -35.87 -24.84 21.78
N SER A 526 -36.57 -25.30 20.76
CA SER A 526 -37.83 -26.03 20.90
C SER A 526 -37.64 -27.52 20.60
N ALA A 527 -38.66 -28.34 20.81
CA ALA A 527 -38.66 -29.73 20.34
C ALA A 527 -38.38 -29.84 18.83
N ALA A 528 -38.75 -28.83 18.03
CA ALA A 528 -38.43 -28.78 16.61
C ALA A 528 -36.92 -28.56 16.37
N SER A 529 -36.26 -27.79 17.24
CA SER A 529 -34.80 -27.61 17.25
C SER A 529 -34.08 -28.92 17.58
N ASP A 530 -34.59 -29.70 18.55
CA ASP A 530 -34.02 -31.02 18.90
C ASP A 530 -34.09 -31.99 17.71
N VAL A 531 -35.25 -32.07 17.05
CA VAL A 531 -35.42 -32.86 15.82
C VAL A 531 -34.47 -32.36 14.73
N ALA A 532 -34.31 -31.05 14.62
CA ALA A 532 -33.46 -30.43 13.61
C ALA A 532 -31.97 -30.73 13.80
N LEU A 533 -31.53 -30.90 15.05
CA LEU A 533 -30.14 -31.13 15.44
C LEU A 533 -29.84 -32.59 15.81
N ALA A 534 -30.82 -33.50 15.75
CA ALA A 534 -30.69 -34.91 16.15
C ALA A 534 -29.54 -35.68 15.48
N ARG A 535 -29.08 -35.24 14.29
CA ARG A 535 -27.97 -35.86 13.54
C ARG A 535 -26.63 -35.16 13.74
N THR A 536 -26.58 -34.12 14.57
CA THR A 536 -25.37 -33.34 14.87
C THR A 536 -24.90 -33.65 16.29
N ARG A 537 -23.60 -33.89 16.47
CA ARG A 537 -23.02 -34.05 17.81
C ARG A 537 -22.83 -32.68 18.44
N HIS A 538 -23.65 -32.35 19.43
CA HIS A 538 -23.62 -31.06 20.11
C HIS A 538 -24.07 -31.20 21.57
N THR A 539 -23.62 -30.27 22.40
CA THR A 539 -24.04 -30.12 23.80
C THR A 539 -24.69 -28.76 23.97
N VAL A 540 -25.88 -28.71 24.58
CA VAL A 540 -26.57 -27.44 24.87
C VAL A 540 -26.38 -27.09 26.33
N LEU A 541 -25.92 -25.87 26.61
CA LEU A 541 -25.77 -25.38 27.99
C LEU A 541 -27.04 -24.69 28.49
N PRO A 542 -27.32 -24.74 29.81
CA PRO A 542 -28.45 -24.03 30.40
C PRO A 542 -28.42 -22.52 30.07
N PRO A 543 -29.59 -21.89 29.85
CA PRO A 543 -29.66 -20.47 29.51
C PRO A 543 -29.29 -19.54 30.67
N GLY A 544 -29.08 -18.26 30.36
CA GLY A 544 -28.92 -17.15 31.34
C GLY A 544 -27.59 -16.40 31.20
N GLY A 545 -27.60 -15.09 31.45
CA GLY A 545 -26.41 -14.23 31.34
C GLY A 545 -26.20 -13.61 29.94
N THR A 546 -25.10 -12.89 29.81
CA THR A 546 -24.65 -12.10 28.67
C THR A 546 -23.74 -12.91 27.73
N ALA A 547 -23.36 -12.30 26.60
CA ALA A 547 -22.55 -12.94 25.57
C ALA A 547 -21.12 -13.30 26.03
N ALA A 548 -20.61 -12.65 27.08
CA ALA A 548 -19.35 -13.04 27.71
C ALA A 548 -19.53 -14.18 28.73
N GLU A 549 -20.53 -14.07 29.62
CA GLU A 549 -20.75 -15.00 30.74
C GLU A 549 -20.98 -16.45 30.26
N TRP A 550 -21.84 -16.63 29.27
CA TRP A 550 -22.12 -17.95 28.71
C TRP A 550 -20.95 -18.54 27.88
N THR A 551 -20.09 -17.72 27.28
CA THR A 551 -18.91 -18.15 26.53
C THR A 551 -17.89 -18.64 27.52
N ASN A 552 -17.67 -17.91 28.62
CA ASN A 552 -16.85 -18.37 29.74
C ASN A 552 -17.39 -19.70 30.32
N ARG A 553 -18.71 -19.86 30.47
CA ARG A 553 -19.31 -21.17 30.84
C ARG A 553 -19.07 -22.26 29.80
N ALA A 554 -19.16 -21.93 28.52
CA ALA A 554 -18.92 -22.87 27.43
C ALA A 554 -17.46 -23.33 27.39
N VAL A 555 -16.50 -22.42 27.59
CA VAL A 555 -15.08 -22.74 27.72
C VAL A 555 -14.81 -23.69 28.89
N ARG A 556 -15.50 -23.53 30.03
CA ARG A 556 -15.37 -24.46 31.17
C ARG A 556 -15.88 -25.86 30.88
N SER A 557 -16.82 -26.01 29.93
CA SER A 557 -17.38 -27.30 29.52
C SER A 557 -16.69 -27.90 28.29
N ALA A 558 -15.86 -27.12 27.62
CA ALA A 558 -15.11 -27.52 26.44
C ALA A 558 -13.94 -28.44 26.79
N ALA A 559 -13.72 -29.46 25.97
CA ALA A 559 -12.61 -30.42 26.08
C ALA A 559 -11.43 -30.08 25.14
N GLY A 560 -11.65 -29.28 24.10
CA GLY A 560 -10.65 -28.91 23.12
C GLY A 560 -9.61 -27.92 23.63
N ASP A 561 -8.39 -28.02 23.10
CA ASP A 561 -7.29 -27.10 23.35
C ASP A 561 -7.40 -25.81 22.52
N HIS A 562 -8.16 -25.88 21.43
CA HIS A 562 -8.51 -24.73 20.59
C HIS A 562 -9.98 -24.40 20.78
N LEU A 563 -10.26 -23.15 21.11
CA LEU A 563 -11.58 -22.62 21.36
C LEU A 563 -11.97 -21.76 20.15
N LEU A 564 -13.12 -22.04 19.54
CA LEU A 564 -13.69 -21.20 18.49
C LEU A 564 -14.98 -20.58 18.99
N ILE A 565 -14.98 -19.28 19.25
CA ILE A 565 -16.18 -18.49 19.49
C ILE A 565 -16.81 -18.21 18.12
N LEU A 566 -18.06 -18.62 17.94
CA LEU A 566 -18.78 -18.44 16.68
C LEU A 566 -20.19 -17.94 16.95
N HIS A 567 -20.54 -16.78 16.40
CA HIS A 567 -21.88 -16.24 16.53
C HIS A 567 -22.88 -17.08 15.75
N GLY A 568 -24.08 -17.30 16.30
CA GLY A 568 -25.13 -18.13 15.70
C GLY A 568 -25.63 -17.61 14.36
N GLU A 569 -25.39 -16.34 14.04
CA GLU A 569 -25.72 -15.73 12.76
C GLU A 569 -24.61 -15.86 11.72
N VAL A 570 -23.50 -16.53 12.06
CA VAL A 570 -22.36 -16.80 11.18
C VAL A 570 -22.33 -18.27 10.79
N GLU A 571 -22.21 -18.53 9.49
CA GLU A 571 -22.17 -19.88 8.95
C GLU A 571 -20.98 -20.09 7.99
N PRO A 572 -20.25 -21.22 8.13
CA PRO A 572 -19.21 -21.59 7.19
C PRO A 572 -19.82 -22.09 5.88
N PHE A 573 -19.12 -21.84 4.77
CA PHE A 573 -19.52 -22.35 3.46
C PHE A 573 -18.35 -22.96 2.65
N GLU A 574 -17.10 -22.73 3.08
CA GLU A 574 -15.90 -23.36 2.51
C GLU A 574 -15.43 -24.52 3.40
N PRO A 575 -14.93 -25.63 2.86
CA PRO A 575 -14.58 -26.82 3.64
C PRO A 575 -13.31 -26.71 4.49
N ASP A 576 -12.39 -25.82 4.13
CA ASP A 576 -11.08 -25.64 4.78
C ASP A 576 -11.04 -24.44 5.75
N TRP A 577 -12.19 -23.85 6.06
CA TRP A 577 -12.30 -22.66 6.90
C TRP A 577 -11.70 -22.86 8.31
N LEU A 578 -11.96 -24.02 8.92
CA LEU A 578 -11.51 -24.34 10.28
C LEU A 578 -10.00 -24.56 10.32
N ASP A 579 -9.48 -25.31 9.33
CA ASP A 579 -8.04 -25.54 9.16
C ASP A 579 -7.29 -24.22 8.94
N ALA A 580 -7.85 -23.31 8.13
CA ALA A 580 -7.26 -22.00 7.89
C ALA A 580 -7.12 -21.14 9.16
N MET A 581 -7.99 -21.32 10.15
CA MET A 581 -7.85 -20.68 11.46
C MET A 581 -6.87 -21.44 12.38
N LEU A 582 -6.93 -22.77 12.36
CA LEU A 582 -6.01 -23.64 13.12
C LEU A 582 -4.55 -23.44 12.73
N GLU A 583 -4.27 -23.20 11.45
CA GLU A 583 -2.94 -22.84 10.91
C GLU A 583 -2.24 -21.78 11.78
N PHE A 584 -3.00 -20.79 12.26
CA PHE A 584 -2.49 -19.70 13.08
C PHE A 584 -2.73 -19.92 14.57
N SER A 585 -3.83 -20.58 14.96
CA SER A 585 -4.09 -20.85 16.37
C SER A 585 -3.04 -21.77 17.00
N GLN A 586 -2.39 -22.64 16.22
CA GLN A 586 -1.29 -23.49 16.69
C GLN A 586 0.06 -22.76 16.85
N ARG A 587 0.17 -21.51 16.39
CA ARG A 587 1.40 -20.72 16.49
C ARG A 587 1.56 -20.17 17.91
N GLU A 588 2.72 -20.36 18.52
CA GLU A 588 2.96 -19.99 19.92
C GLU A 588 2.87 -18.47 20.13
N GLU A 589 3.26 -17.72 19.12
CA GLU A 589 3.29 -16.27 19.05
C GLU A 589 1.93 -15.64 18.72
N VAL A 590 0.92 -16.44 18.33
CA VAL A 590 -0.44 -15.98 18.01
C VAL A 590 -1.40 -16.35 19.14
N GLY A 591 -2.17 -15.37 19.59
CA GLY A 591 -3.12 -15.52 20.70
C GLY A 591 -4.58 -15.54 20.26
N ALA A 592 -4.93 -14.85 19.18
CA ALA A 592 -6.28 -14.88 18.61
C ALA A 592 -6.25 -14.79 17.09
N VAL A 593 -7.19 -15.47 16.45
CA VAL A 593 -7.35 -15.56 15.00
C VAL A 593 -8.78 -15.19 14.63
N GLY A 594 -8.93 -14.20 13.76
CA GLY A 594 -10.21 -13.80 13.17
C GLY A 594 -10.40 -14.36 11.77
N ALA A 595 -11.66 -14.59 11.41
CA ALA A 595 -12.05 -14.96 10.05
C ALA A 595 -12.45 -13.75 9.20
N PHE A 596 -12.59 -13.94 7.89
CA PHE A 596 -13.03 -12.92 6.94
C PHE A 596 -14.52 -13.14 6.62
N LEU A 597 -15.36 -12.22 7.10
CA LEU A 597 -16.82 -12.41 7.09
C LEU A 597 -17.47 -11.69 5.93
N TRP A 598 -18.43 -12.35 5.29
CA TRP A 598 -19.16 -11.83 4.14
C TRP A 598 -20.63 -11.62 4.50
N THR A 599 -21.23 -10.56 3.98
CA THR A 599 -22.67 -10.36 4.04
C THR A 599 -23.37 -11.23 2.99
N ALA A 600 -24.68 -11.44 3.15
CA ALA A 600 -25.50 -12.18 2.19
C ALA A 600 -25.56 -11.52 0.79
N ASP A 601 -25.34 -10.20 0.69
CA ASP A 601 -25.33 -9.45 -0.59
C ASP A 601 -23.95 -9.41 -1.27
N GLY A 602 -22.97 -10.18 -0.79
CA GLY A 602 -21.66 -10.30 -1.42
C GLY A 602 -20.71 -9.14 -1.13
N ARG A 603 -20.83 -8.54 0.06
CA ARG A 603 -19.91 -7.54 0.60
C ARG A 603 -19.12 -8.11 1.76
N ILE A 604 -18.07 -7.41 2.13
CA ILE A 604 -17.28 -7.73 3.31
C ILE A 604 -17.98 -7.13 4.53
N ALA A 605 -18.20 -7.97 5.54
CA ALA A 605 -18.71 -7.59 6.86
C ALA A 605 -17.56 -7.37 7.86
N HIS A 606 -16.48 -8.15 7.75
CA HIS A 606 -15.37 -8.09 8.69
C HIS A 606 -14.06 -8.60 8.06
N GLY A 607 -12.97 -7.88 8.30
CA GLY A 607 -11.61 -8.26 7.94
C GLY A 607 -10.57 -7.85 8.98
N GLY A 608 -10.95 -7.91 10.27
CA GLY A 608 -10.26 -7.30 11.41
C GLY A 608 -10.95 -6.01 11.89
N ILE A 609 -10.63 -5.57 13.11
CA ILE A 609 -11.13 -4.32 13.71
C ILE A 609 -10.00 -3.28 13.67
N ILE A 610 -10.30 -2.11 13.13
CA ILE A 610 -9.45 -0.92 13.16
C ILE A 610 -9.81 -0.10 14.38
N LEU A 611 -8.87 0.12 15.31
CA LEU A 611 -9.11 0.97 16.48
C LEU A 611 -9.10 2.46 16.12
N GLY A 612 -9.91 3.26 16.81
CA GLY A 612 -9.99 4.71 16.63
C GLY A 612 -10.71 5.16 15.35
N ALA A 613 -11.08 4.22 14.47
CA ALA A 613 -12.01 4.47 13.38
C ALA A 613 -13.44 4.62 13.93
N GLU A 614 -14.24 5.50 13.32
CA GLU A 614 -15.65 5.74 13.68
C GLU A 614 -15.87 5.97 15.19
N ARG A 615 -14.95 6.72 15.82
CA ARG A 615 -14.93 7.12 17.25
C ARG A 615 -14.49 6.04 18.26
N LEU A 616 -14.36 4.78 17.88
CA LEU A 616 -13.93 3.72 18.80
C LEU A 616 -13.27 2.54 18.10
N GLY A 617 -13.97 1.93 17.16
CA GLY A 617 -13.42 0.90 16.29
C GLY A 617 -14.42 0.52 15.21
N ALA A 618 -13.91 0.08 14.07
CA ALA A 618 -14.73 -0.27 12.92
C ALA A 618 -14.18 -1.49 12.18
N ASN A 619 -15.05 -2.22 11.47
CA ASN A 619 -14.65 -3.42 10.76
C ASN A 619 -13.90 -3.06 9.46
N ALA A 620 -12.66 -3.52 9.32
CA ALA A 620 -11.87 -3.28 8.12
C ALA A 620 -12.60 -3.80 6.86
N PHE A 621 -12.64 -2.95 5.83
CA PHE A 621 -13.29 -3.21 4.54
C PHE A 621 -14.82 -3.35 4.59
N GLU A 622 -15.48 -2.95 5.68
CA GLU A 622 -16.93 -3.04 5.78
C GLU A 622 -17.63 -2.38 4.57
N GLY A 623 -18.55 -3.12 3.95
CA GLY A 623 -19.32 -2.67 2.79
C GLY A 623 -18.58 -2.71 1.45
N GLU A 624 -17.26 -2.95 1.43
CA GLU A 624 -16.50 -3.19 0.20
C GLU A 624 -16.93 -4.53 -0.44
N PRO A 625 -16.88 -4.66 -1.77
CA PRO A 625 -17.20 -5.93 -2.43
C PRO A 625 -16.16 -7.01 -2.09
N VAL A 626 -16.59 -8.27 -1.99
CA VAL A 626 -15.70 -9.41 -1.63
C VAL A 626 -14.54 -9.67 -2.60
N TRP A 627 -14.57 -9.07 -3.79
CA TRP A 627 -13.45 -9.14 -4.77
C TRP A 627 -12.52 -7.93 -4.70
N THR A 628 -12.72 -7.01 -3.76
CA THR A 628 -11.77 -5.92 -3.51
C THR A 628 -10.41 -6.52 -3.20
N ARG A 629 -9.35 -5.85 -3.66
CA ARG A 629 -7.99 -6.16 -3.23
C ARG A 629 -7.62 -5.33 -2.00
N GLY A 630 -8.38 -4.29 -1.67
CA GLY A 630 -7.96 -3.33 -0.64
C GLY A 630 -6.75 -2.51 -1.08
N HIS A 631 -6.20 -1.77 -0.13
CA HIS A 631 -5.00 -0.95 -0.34
C HIS A 631 -3.77 -1.86 -0.38
N MET A 632 -2.88 -1.69 -1.37
CA MET A 632 -1.71 -2.58 -1.57
C MET A 632 -2.07 -4.08 -1.61
N SER A 633 -3.27 -4.44 -2.07
CA SER A 633 -3.80 -5.82 -2.05
C SER A 633 -3.97 -6.46 -0.67
N ASN A 634 -3.96 -5.67 0.41
CA ASN A 634 -3.99 -6.15 1.79
C ASN A 634 -5.27 -6.92 2.20
N ALA A 635 -6.34 -6.90 1.39
CA ALA A 635 -7.52 -7.73 1.64
C ALA A 635 -7.31 -9.21 1.27
N LEU A 636 -6.24 -9.52 0.51
CA LEU A 636 -5.86 -10.88 0.13
C LEU A 636 -4.86 -11.53 1.10
N ASP A 637 -4.23 -10.73 1.95
CA ASP A 637 -3.09 -11.12 2.77
C ASP A 637 -3.53 -11.50 4.19
N ILE A 638 -2.77 -12.39 4.83
CA ILE A 638 -2.86 -12.63 6.26
C ILE A 638 -2.17 -11.47 6.97
N ARG A 639 -2.80 -10.91 8.00
CA ARG A 639 -2.32 -9.68 8.63
C ARG A 639 -2.46 -9.73 10.13
N ASP A 640 -1.47 -9.15 10.80
CA ASP A 640 -1.62 -8.74 12.18
C ASP A 640 -2.65 -7.59 12.24
N VAL A 641 -3.55 -7.64 13.22
CA VAL A 641 -4.61 -6.65 13.44
C VAL A 641 -4.74 -6.33 14.92
N ALA A 642 -5.31 -5.18 15.25
CA ALA A 642 -5.40 -4.76 16.64
C ALA A 642 -6.45 -5.57 17.41
N ALA A 643 -7.55 -5.93 16.76
CA ALA A 643 -8.59 -6.80 17.29
C ALA A 643 -9.35 -7.56 16.20
N VAL A 644 -10.05 -8.61 16.60
CA VAL A 644 -10.93 -9.43 15.74
C VAL A 644 -12.29 -9.58 16.40
N SER A 645 -13.33 -9.80 15.59
CA SER A 645 -14.70 -9.91 16.11
C SER A 645 -14.98 -11.27 16.71
N GLY A 646 -15.75 -11.30 17.80
CA GLY A 646 -16.33 -12.50 18.39
C GLY A 646 -17.29 -13.25 17.46
N ALA A 647 -17.69 -12.62 16.34
CA ALA A 647 -18.45 -13.26 15.28
C ALA A 647 -17.80 -14.54 14.77
N CYS A 648 -16.47 -14.57 14.69
CA CYS A 648 -15.70 -15.79 14.47
C CYS A 648 -14.26 -15.56 14.97
N LEU A 649 -13.97 -16.04 16.18
CA LEU A 649 -12.69 -15.85 16.88
C LEU A 649 -12.18 -17.19 17.40
N MET A 650 -11.01 -17.61 16.91
CA MET A 650 -10.31 -18.79 17.43
C MET A 650 -9.16 -18.39 18.34
N THR A 651 -8.99 -19.10 19.45
CA THR A 651 -7.92 -18.87 20.41
C THR A 651 -7.53 -20.18 21.10
N ARG A 652 -6.28 -20.27 21.58
CA ARG A 652 -5.85 -21.39 22.40
C ARG A 652 -6.43 -21.26 23.80
N ARG A 653 -6.86 -22.38 24.39
CA ARG A 653 -7.32 -22.43 25.79
C ARG A 653 -6.30 -21.81 26.74
N SER A 654 -5.03 -22.18 26.60
CA SER A 654 -3.95 -21.66 27.44
C SER A 654 -3.80 -20.14 27.37
N VAL A 655 -4.08 -19.52 26.20
CA VAL A 655 -4.08 -18.06 26.03
C VAL A 655 -5.32 -17.46 26.67
N PHE A 656 -6.50 -18.06 26.43
CA PHE A 656 -7.77 -17.61 27.00
C PHE A 656 -7.72 -17.59 28.53
N ASP A 657 -7.23 -18.67 29.14
CA ASP A 657 -7.06 -18.78 30.59
C ASP A 657 -6.03 -17.78 31.11
N ARG A 658 -4.90 -17.62 30.40
CA ARG A 658 -3.83 -16.68 30.79
C ARG A 658 -4.29 -15.22 30.84
N VAL A 659 -5.18 -14.81 29.93
CA VAL A 659 -5.72 -13.43 29.93
C VAL A 659 -6.95 -13.27 30.83
N GLY A 660 -7.47 -14.35 31.42
CA GLY A 660 -8.62 -14.34 32.33
C GLY A 660 -9.98 -14.42 31.63
N GLY A 661 -10.06 -15.03 30.44
CA GLY A 661 -11.28 -15.23 29.67
C GLY A 661 -11.93 -13.94 29.15
N LEU A 662 -13.22 -13.95 28.83
CA LEU A 662 -13.94 -12.74 28.45
C LEU A 662 -14.32 -11.91 29.68
N ASP A 663 -14.25 -10.59 29.58
CA ASP A 663 -14.70 -9.71 30.66
C ASP A 663 -16.24 -9.70 30.70
N GLU A 664 -16.81 -10.34 31.72
CA GLU A 664 -18.26 -10.46 31.91
C GLU A 664 -18.94 -9.10 32.13
N ALA A 665 -18.18 -8.07 32.52
CA ALA A 665 -18.68 -6.71 32.67
C ALA A 665 -18.77 -5.94 31.34
N LEU A 666 -18.20 -6.47 30.26
CA LEU A 666 -18.39 -6.05 28.85
C LEU A 666 -19.31 -7.06 28.12
N GLY A 667 -20.30 -7.61 28.83
CA GLY A 667 -20.98 -8.81 28.38
C GLY A 667 -21.85 -8.67 27.13
N ARG A 668 -22.19 -7.45 26.69
CA ARG A 668 -23.15 -7.22 25.59
C ARG A 668 -22.46 -6.97 24.26
N ASP A 669 -21.67 -5.91 24.16
CA ASP A 669 -20.77 -5.62 23.05
C ASP A 669 -19.32 -5.59 23.54
N LEU A 670 -18.34 -5.45 22.66
CA LEU A 670 -16.95 -5.06 22.99
C LEU A 670 -16.06 -6.05 23.74
N TYR A 671 -16.59 -7.15 24.27
CA TYR A 671 -15.78 -8.18 24.94
C TYR A 671 -14.67 -8.74 24.04
N ASP A 672 -14.90 -8.77 22.72
CA ASP A 672 -13.97 -9.29 21.71
C ASP A 672 -12.81 -8.32 21.44
N VAL A 673 -13.10 -7.02 21.39
CA VAL A 673 -12.09 -5.95 21.35
C VAL A 673 -11.25 -5.97 22.62
N ASP A 674 -11.87 -5.99 23.80
CA ASP A 674 -11.15 -6.06 25.08
C ASP A 674 -10.27 -7.32 25.18
N TYR A 675 -10.83 -8.48 24.81
CA TYR A 675 -10.09 -9.74 24.78
C TYR A 675 -8.86 -9.64 23.87
N SER A 676 -9.04 -9.14 22.64
CA SER A 676 -7.94 -8.98 21.69
C SER A 676 -6.85 -8.04 22.21
N LEU A 677 -7.25 -6.94 22.86
CA LEU A 677 -6.31 -6.00 23.46
C LEU A 677 -5.54 -6.61 24.64
N ARG A 678 -6.19 -7.41 25.50
CA ARG A 678 -5.50 -8.17 26.56
C ARG A 678 -4.55 -9.23 26.01
N VAL A 679 -4.94 -9.93 24.95
CA VAL A 679 -4.08 -10.90 24.25
C VAL A 679 -2.81 -10.21 23.75
N ARG A 680 -2.94 -9.02 23.15
CA ARG A 680 -1.80 -8.21 22.74
C ARG A 680 -0.96 -7.71 23.91
N GLN A 681 -1.59 -7.24 24.98
CA GLN A 681 -0.90 -6.82 26.20
C GLN A 681 -0.09 -7.97 26.84
N ALA A 682 -0.55 -9.22 26.69
CA ALA A 682 0.15 -10.41 27.14
C ALA A 682 1.32 -10.85 26.22
N GLY A 683 1.59 -10.10 25.15
CA GLY A 683 2.71 -10.35 24.23
C GLY A 683 2.37 -11.22 23.02
N TYR A 684 1.10 -11.55 22.80
CA TYR A 684 0.68 -12.33 21.64
C TYR A 684 0.21 -11.46 20.48
N ARG A 685 0.33 -11.99 19.27
CA ARG A 685 -0.20 -11.36 18.06
C ARG A 685 -1.66 -11.76 17.85
N VAL A 686 -2.43 -10.86 17.27
CA VAL A 686 -3.81 -11.11 16.84
C VAL A 686 -3.81 -11.02 15.33
N VAL A 687 -4.33 -12.03 14.66
CA VAL A 687 -4.22 -12.17 13.20
C VAL A 687 -5.58 -12.36 12.56
N VAL A 688 -5.75 -11.87 11.35
CA VAL A 688 -6.92 -12.18 10.51
C VAL A 688 -6.48 -12.97 9.29
N THR A 689 -7.20 -14.05 8.98
CA THR A 689 -6.94 -14.86 7.79
C THR A 689 -8.06 -14.66 6.75
N PRO A 690 -7.76 -14.18 5.52
CA PRO A 690 -8.73 -14.08 4.43
C PRO A 690 -9.11 -15.44 3.82
N HIS A 691 -8.53 -16.51 4.36
CA HIS A 691 -8.72 -17.90 3.92
C HIS A 691 -9.69 -18.69 4.81
N ALA A 692 -10.16 -18.13 5.92
CA ALA A 692 -11.34 -18.62 6.63
C ALA A 692 -12.51 -17.71 6.27
N ARG A 693 -13.37 -18.14 5.34
CA ARG A 693 -14.49 -17.33 4.86
C ARG A 693 -15.81 -17.89 5.34
N LEU A 694 -16.58 -17.02 5.99
CA LEU A 694 -17.90 -17.35 6.53
C LEU A 694 -18.90 -16.27 6.16
N ARG A 695 -20.18 -16.66 6.10
CA ARG A 695 -21.27 -15.73 5.82
C ARG A 695 -21.89 -15.29 7.14
N HIS A 696 -22.00 -13.98 7.33
CA HIS A 696 -22.64 -13.36 8.49
C HIS A 696 -24.02 -12.84 8.06
N LEU A 697 -25.07 -13.56 8.46
CA LEU A 697 -26.46 -13.33 8.04
C LEU A 697 -27.05 -12.06 8.68
N ALA A 698 -26.60 -11.71 9.89
CA ALA A 698 -27.06 -10.55 10.65
C ALA A 698 -26.13 -9.33 10.55
N ALA A 699 -25.12 -9.34 9.66
CA ALA A 699 -24.14 -8.25 9.49
C ALA A 699 -24.72 -6.90 9.05
N ARG A 700 -26.04 -6.74 8.96
CA ARG A 700 -26.63 -5.41 8.74
C ARG A 700 -26.38 -4.59 10.00
N THR A 701 -25.64 -3.50 9.84
CA THR A 701 -25.34 -2.50 10.88
C THR A 701 -26.54 -2.35 11.80
N ALA A 702 -26.42 -2.81 13.05
CA ALA A 702 -27.51 -2.70 14.00
C ALA A 702 -27.82 -1.19 14.15
N PRO A 703 -29.06 -0.75 13.87
CA PRO A 703 -29.44 0.64 14.06
C PRO A 703 -29.43 0.94 15.56
N GLY A 704 -28.32 1.45 16.08
CA GLY A 704 -28.18 1.72 17.51
C GLY A 704 -26.76 1.93 18.02
N GLY A 705 -25.73 1.52 17.27
CA GLY A 705 -24.35 1.62 17.73
C GLY A 705 -24.05 0.69 18.92
N TRP A 706 -22.99 1.03 19.65
CA TRP A 706 -22.41 0.23 20.73
C TRP A 706 -23.03 0.68 22.07
N TRP A 707 -23.17 -0.23 23.04
CA TRP A 707 -23.79 0.12 24.33
C TRP A 707 -22.95 1.17 25.07
N PRO A 708 -23.53 2.30 25.52
CA PRO A 708 -22.78 3.38 26.15
C PRO A 708 -21.98 2.94 27.39
N GLU A 709 -22.51 2.01 28.17
CA GLU A 709 -21.86 1.45 29.36
C GLU A 709 -20.59 0.66 29.00
N ASP A 710 -20.67 -0.20 27.98
CA ASP A 710 -19.52 -0.97 27.49
C ASP A 710 -18.46 -0.05 26.87
N VAL A 711 -18.88 0.98 26.12
CA VAL A 711 -17.99 2.01 25.59
C VAL A 711 -17.26 2.76 26.71
N ALA A 712 -17.99 3.17 27.76
CA ALA A 712 -17.41 3.89 28.89
C ALA A 712 -16.39 3.02 29.65
N ARG A 713 -16.71 1.74 29.85
CA ARG A 713 -15.83 0.77 30.49
C ARG A 713 -14.56 0.52 29.68
N LEU A 714 -14.69 0.28 28.37
CA LEU A 714 -13.56 0.05 27.50
C LEU A 714 -12.62 1.28 27.46
N ARG A 715 -13.20 2.49 27.36
CA ARG A 715 -12.44 3.74 27.41
C ARG A 715 -11.72 3.94 28.75
N THR A 716 -12.38 3.61 29.85
CA THR A 716 -11.78 3.68 31.19
C THR A 716 -10.56 2.76 31.31
N ARG A 717 -10.63 1.55 30.73
CA ARG A 717 -9.56 0.57 30.80
C ARG A 717 -8.40 0.89 29.86
N TRP A 718 -8.70 1.22 28.61
CA TRP A 718 -7.69 1.27 27.53
C TRP A 718 -7.26 2.69 27.15
N GLY A 719 -8.07 3.71 27.45
CA GLY A 719 -7.72 5.12 27.22
C GLY A 719 -7.15 5.37 25.81
N ALA A 720 -5.93 5.94 25.77
CA ALA A 720 -5.24 6.30 24.55
C ALA A 720 -4.88 5.09 23.63
N ALA A 721 -4.84 3.87 24.16
CA ALA A 721 -4.58 2.67 23.36
C ALA A 721 -5.70 2.39 22.33
N LEU A 722 -6.90 2.96 22.51
CA LEU A 722 -7.99 2.90 21.55
C LEU A 722 -7.86 3.91 20.41
N GLU A 723 -7.04 4.95 20.58
CA GLU A 723 -6.90 6.05 19.60
C GLU A 723 -5.77 5.78 18.59
N THR A 724 -4.98 4.73 18.80
CA THR A 724 -3.84 4.37 17.94
C THR A 724 -3.89 2.90 17.60
N ASP A 725 -4.03 2.60 16.31
CA ASP A 725 -3.94 1.25 15.77
C ASP A 725 -2.61 1.12 15.02
N PRO A 726 -1.68 0.26 15.48
CA PRO A 726 -0.40 0.08 14.80
C PRO A 726 -0.55 -0.52 13.40
N TYR A 727 -1.62 -1.25 13.12
CA TYR A 727 -1.84 -1.91 11.84
C TYR A 727 -2.69 -1.07 10.88
N TYR A 728 -3.03 0.15 11.26
CA TYR A 728 -3.76 1.11 10.43
C TYR A 728 -3.02 2.44 10.34
N ASN A 729 -2.48 2.74 9.16
CA ASN A 729 -1.64 3.90 8.93
C ASN A 729 -2.38 5.22 9.25
N PRO A 730 -1.75 6.16 9.98
CA PRO A 730 -2.39 7.41 10.41
C PRO A 730 -2.75 8.38 9.26
N ASN A 731 -2.26 8.16 8.04
CA ASN A 731 -2.59 8.97 6.87
C ASN A 731 -4.00 8.65 6.29
N PHE A 732 -4.65 7.58 6.74
CA PHE A 732 -6.01 7.25 6.32
C PHE A 732 -7.08 8.03 7.11
N ASP A 733 -8.26 8.15 6.50
CA ASP A 733 -9.44 8.75 7.12
C ASP A 733 -10.00 7.86 8.23
N ARG A 734 -10.00 8.38 9.46
CA ARG A 734 -10.56 7.67 10.63
C ARG A 734 -12.08 7.82 10.77
N SER A 735 -12.74 8.58 9.91
CA SER A 735 -14.19 8.73 9.95
C SER A 735 -14.95 7.58 9.29
N GLU A 736 -14.27 6.69 8.57
CA GLU A 736 -14.83 5.49 7.96
C GLU A 736 -13.89 4.28 8.13
N ALA A 737 -14.43 3.06 8.10
CA ALA A 737 -13.66 1.80 8.25
C ALA A 737 -12.84 1.39 6.99
N GLY A 738 -12.46 2.37 6.16
CA GLY A 738 -11.84 2.17 4.85
C GLY A 738 -10.36 2.53 4.80
N TYR A 739 -9.64 2.01 3.81
CA TYR A 739 -8.28 2.44 3.48
C TYR A 739 -8.35 3.58 2.46
N ARG A 740 -8.88 4.72 2.89
CA ARG A 740 -9.13 5.90 2.04
C ARG A 740 -8.50 7.13 2.65
N LEU A 741 -8.14 8.09 1.80
CA LEU A 741 -7.62 9.37 2.24
C LEU A 741 -8.73 10.29 2.75
N PRO A 742 -8.44 11.12 3.76
CA PRO A 742 -9.41 12.07 4.30
C PRO A 742 -9.89 13.04 3.21
N PRO A 743 -11.16 13.50 3.28
CA PRO A 743 -11.69 14.45 2.33
C PRO A 743 -10.90 15.76 2.36
N VAL A 744 -10.51 16.25 1.18
CA VAL A 744 -9.86 17.56 1.04
C VAL A 744 -10.94 18.63 0.98
N ALA A 745 -10.80 19.70 1.78
CA ALA A 745 -11.73 20.83 1.75
C ALA A 745 -11.80 21.43 0.32
N PRO A 746 -12.98 21.85 -0.16
CA PRO A 746 -13.20 22.29 -1.55
C PRO A 746 -12.50 23.60 -1.95
N THR A 747 -11.61 24.14 -1.12
CA THR A 747 -10.92 25.41 -1.36
C THR A 747 -9.72 25.30 -2.31
N CYS A 748 -9.16 24.10 -2.53
CA CYS A 748 -8.22 23.90 -3.64
C CYS A 748 -9.01 23.77 -4.95
N ARG A 749 -9.53 24.89 -5.46
CA ARG A 749 -9.85 24.97 -6.89
C ARG A 749 -8.54 24.77 -7.64
N SER A 750 -8.55 23.82 -8.57
CA SER A 750 -7.49 23.61 -9.56
C SER A 750 -6.96 24.95 -10.07
N MET A 751 -5.77 25.33 -9.64
CA MET A 751 -4.98 26.43 -10.21
C MET A 751 -4.03 25.87 -11.25
#